data_AF-Q7ZU29-F1
#
_entry.id   AF-Q7ZU29-F1
#
_cell.length_a   1.000
_cell.length_b   1.000
_cell.length_c   1.000
_cell.angle_alpha   90.00
_cell.angle_beta   90.00
_cell.angle_gamma   90.00
#
_symmetry.space_group_name_H-M   'P 1'
#
loop_
_entity.id
_entity.type
_entity.pdbx_description
1 polymer ?
#
loop_
_entity_poly.entity_id
_entity_poly.type
_entity_poly.pdbx_seq_one_letter_code
_entity_poly.pdbx_strand_id
1 'polypeptide(L)'
;MDTEGFGELLQQAEQLAAETEAVSELPHVERNLQEIQQAGERLRSRTLTRTSQDTADVKASILLGSRGLDIFHISQRLESLSAATTFEPLEPVKDTDIQGFLKNERDNALLSAIEESRRRTFLLAEEYHRDSMLVQWEQVKQRVLHTLLGAGEDALDFSQEVEPSFVSEVGVPGRSALDSVEVAYSRQIYVFNEKIVNGHLQPNLGDLCASVAESLDDKNVSEMWLMVKQMTDVLLVPAKDTLKSRVSVDMQMAFVRQALQFLENSYKNYTLVTVFGNLHQAQLGGVPGTYQLVCSFLNIKLPTPLPGRQDGEVEGHPVWALIYFCLRCGDLSAAMQVVNKAQHQLGDFKIWFQEYMNSPDRRLSPATENKLRLHYRRVLRNSADPYKRAVYCLIGKCDIGDNHGEVADKTEDYLWLKLNQVCFDEDGSSSPQDRMTLAQLQKQLLEDYGESHFSASHQPFLYFQVLFLTAQFEAAIAFLFRVERLRSHAVHVALVLYELKLLLKSSGQSAQLLSQEAGDPPMVRRLNFIRLLMLYTRKFESTDPREALQYFYFLRNEKDSQGENMFMRCVSELVIESREFDMLLGRLEKDGSRKPGVIDKFAGDTRAIITKVASEAENKGLFEEAVKLYELAKNADKVLELMNKLLSPVIAQVSEPQSNKERLKNMAVAIAERYRANGVAGEKSVDNTFYLLLDLMTFFDEYHAGHIDRAYDVIERLKLVPLSQDSVEERVAAFRNFSDEVRHNLSEVLLATMNILFTQYKRLKGAAAGTPGRPQRTLEDRDMLLRIQARALITFAGMIPYRMAGDTNARLVQMEVLMN
;
A
#
# COMPACT_ATOMS: atom_id res chain seq x y z
N MET A 1 78.65 3.11 -23.42
CA MET A 1 77.62 2.35 -24.14
C MET A 1 76.51 3.32 -24.46
N ASP A 2 76.66 3.90 -25.64
CA ASP A 2 75.66 4.40 -26.59
C ASP A 2 74.42 5.06 -25.98
N THR A 3 74.56 6.36 -25.72
CA THR A 3 73.46 7.31 -25.58
C THR A 3 72.48 7.28 -26.76
N GLU A 4 72.87 6.70 -27.89
CA GLU A 4 72.02 6.49 -29.07
C GLU A 4 70.82 5.57 -28.75
N GLY A 5 70.98 4.58 -27.88
CA GLY A 5 69.90 3.63 -27.57
C GLY A 5 68.70 4.26 -26.86
N PHE A 6 68.92 5.22 -25.95
CA PHE A 6 67.81 5.89 -25.26
C PHE A 6 67.07 6.89 -26.15
N GLY A 7 67.77 7.50 -27.11
CA GLY A 7 67.16 8.40 -28.09
C GLY A 7 66.17 7.67 -28.99
N GLU A 8 66.57 6.50 -29.53
CA GLU A 8 65.66 5.65 -30.31
C GLU A 8 64.46 5.17 -29.49
N LEU A 9 64.67 4.80 -28.22
CA LEU A 9 63.60 4.32 -27.34
C LEU A 9 62.57 5.41 -27.03
N LEU A 10 63.03 6.66 -26.84
CA LEU A 10 62.13 7.81 -26.68
C LEU A 10 61.34 8.08 -27.96
N GLN A 11 62.00 8.02 -29.11
CA GLN A 11 61.36 8.26 -30.40
C GLN A 11 60.33 7.16 -30.73
N GLN A 12 60.62 5.90 -30.41
CA GLN A 12 59.67 4.79 -30.52
C GLN A 12 58.47 4.98 -29.59
N ALA A 13 58.68 5.43 -28.35
CA ALA A 13 57.59 5.68 -27.41
C ALA A 13 56.68 6.84 -27.87
N GLU A 14 57.25 7.92 -28.41
CA GLU A 14 56.48 9.03 -29.00
C GLU A 14 55.70 8.59 -30.24
N GLN A 15 56.30 7.77 -31.10
CA GLN A 15 55.64 7.23 -32.29
C GLN A 15 54.49 6.29 -31.92
N LEU A 16 54.67 5.45 -30.89
CA LEU A 16 53.63 4.55 -30.39
C LEU A 16 52.48 5.33 -29.74
N ALA A 17 52.78 6.39 -28.99
CA ALA A 17 51.75 7.29 -28.44
C ALA A 17 50.92 7.93 -29.55
N ALA A 18 51.56 8.41 -30.63
CA ALA A 18 50.88 8.98 -31.80
C ALA A 18 50.05 7.95 -32.58
N GLU A 19 50.51 6.69 -32.71
CA GLU A 19 49.72 5.62 -33.32
C GLU A 19 48.50 5.25 -32.46
N THR A 20 48.62 5.33 -31.13
CA THR A 20 47.52 5.03 -30.21
C THR A 20 46.43 6.11 -30.24
N GLU A 21 46.76 7.37 -30.57
CA GLU A 21 45.76 8.43 -30.77
C GLU A 21 44.76 8.12 -31.90
N ALA A 22 45.16 7.31 -32.90
CA ALA A 22 44.26 6.91 -33.98
C ALA A 22 43.24 5.82 -33.54
N VAL A 23 43.44 5.19 -32.39
CA VAL A 23 42.59 4.10 -31.88
C VAL A 23 41.81 4.60 -30.67
N SER A 24 40.56 4.98 -30.91
CA SER A 24 39.64 5.67 -29.99
C SER A 24 39.28 4.96 -28.67
N GLU A 25 39.83 3.78 -28.39
CA GLU A 25 39.46 2.97 -27.21
C GLU A 25 40.48 3.02 -26.06
N LEU A 26 41.65 3.63 -26.24
CA LEU A 26 42.64 3.76 -25.16
C LEU A 26 42.68 5.19 -24.59
N PRO A 27 42.80 5.34 -23.26
CA PRO A 27 42.85 6.64 -22.61
C PRO A 27 44.04 7.46 -23.12
N HIS A 28 43.75 8.69 -23.53
CA HIS A 28 44.70 9.64 -24.10
C HIS A 28 45.83 9.92 -23.10
N VAL A 29 47.09 9.80 -23.53
CA VAL A 29 48.24 10.18 -22.70
C VAL A 29 48.34 11.71 -22.71
N GLU A 30 47.67 12.36 -21.76
CA GLU A 30 47.54 13.84 -21.71
C GLU A 30 48.87 14.59 -21.59
N ARG A 31 49.98 13.92 -21.25
CA ARG A 31 51.29 14.55 -21.12
C ARG A 31 52.43 13.66 -21.61
N ASN A 32 53.25 14.18 -22.51
CA ASN A 32 54.48 13.50 -22.90
C ASN A 32 55.54 13.58 -21.77
N LEU A 33 56.58 12.75 -21.84
CA LEU A 33 57.64 12.71 -20.82
C LEU A 33 58.32 14.08 -20.62
N GLN A 34 58.46 14.89 -21.68
CA GLN A 34 59.03 16.23 -21.59
C GLN A 34 58.11 17.21 -20.85
N GLU A 35 56.79 17.14 -21.05
CA GLU A 35 55.80 17.95 -20.37
C GLU A 35 55.69 17.59 -18.90
N ILE A 36 55.80 16.30 -18.57
CA ILE A 36 55.90 15.84 -17.17
C ILE A 36 57.17 16.40 -16.53
N GLN A 37 58.31 16.37 -17.24
CA GLN A 37 59.56 16.93 -16.74
C GLN A 37 59.44 18.46 -16.51
N GLN A 38 58.89 19.21 -17.47
CA GLN A 38 58.68 20.65 -17.33
C GLN A 38 57.69 20.99 -16.21
N ALA A 39 56.61 20.22 -16.06
CA ALA A 39 55.66 20.37 -14.97
C ALA A 39 56.32 20.06 -13.62
N GLY A 40 57.17 19.04 -13.56
CA GLY A 40 57.99 18.70 -12.40
C GLY A 40 58.95 19.83 -12.02
N GLU A 41 59.63 20.45 -12.99
CA GLU A 41 60.50 21.60 -12.76
C GLU A 41 59.74 22.86 -12.33
N ARG A 42 58.55 23.11 -12.89
CA ARG A 42 57.65 24.19 -12.44
C ARG A 42 57.14 23.97 -11.02
N LEU A 43 56.75 22.75 -10.67
CA LEU A 43 56.38 22.39 -9.30
C LEU A 43 57.57 22.60 -8.36
N ARG A 44 58.74 22.09 -8.74
CA ARG A 44 59.96 22.21 -7.93
C ARG A 44 60.40 23.66 -7.72
N SER A 45 60.26 24.52 -8.73
CA SER A 45 60.54 25.96 -8.61
C SER A 45 59.51 26.70 -7.76
N ARG A 46 58.22 26.32 -7.81
CA ARG A 46 57.19 26.84 -6.89
C ARG A 46 57.47 26.43 -5.44
N THR A 47 57.92 25.21 -5.19
CA THR A 47 58.25 24.75 -3.83
C THR A 47 59.54 25.37 -3.29
N LEU A 48 60.49 25.75 -4.15
CA LEU A 48 61.75 26.35 -3.70
C LEU A 48 61.63 27.83 -3.27
N THR A 49 60.61 28.55 -3.74
CA THR A 49 60.44 29.98 -3.43
C THR A 49 59.66 30.18 -2.12
N ARG A 50 60.35 29.94 -0.99
CA ARG A 50 59.84 30.06 0.40
C ARG A 50 59.11 31.37 0.74
N THR A 51 59.28 32.43 -0.04
CA THR A 51 58.72 33.75 0.29
C THR A 51 57.22 33.91 -0.01
N SER A 52 56.63 33.05 -0.85
CA SER A 52 55.18 33.14 -1.16
C SER A 52 54.30 32.29 -0.22
N GLN A 53 54.91 31.34 0.50
CA GLN A 53 54.20 30.40 1.37
C GLN A 53 53.64 31.09 2.62
N ASP A 54 54.39 32.00 3.24
CA ASP A 54 53.95 32.69 4.47
C ASP A 54 52.64 33.47 4.28
N THR A 55 52.43 34.11 3.12
CA THR A 55 51.19 34.88 2.91
C THR A 55 49.96 34.02 2.62
N ALA A 56 50.15 32.88 1.95
CA ALA A 56 49.06 31.94 1.67
C ALA A 56 48.68 31.15 2.91
N ASP A 57 49.67 30.69 3.68
CA ASP A 57 49.45 29.94 4.93
C ASP A 57 48.78 30.80 6.00
N VAL A 58 49.10 32.11 6.09
CA VAL A 58 48.41 33.00 7.04
C VAL A 58 46.93 33.17 6.66
N LYS A 59 46.57 33.35 5.38
CA LYS A 59 45.16 33.46 4.96
C LYS A 59 44.39 32.15 5.15
N ALA A 60 45.00 31.01 4.83
CA ALA A 60 44.41 29.69 5.06
C ALA A 60 44.22 29.41 6.56
N SER A 61 45.20 29.78 7.38
CA SER A 61 45.14 29.66 8.84
C SER A 61 44.02 30.52 9.45
N ILE A 62 43.85 31.77 9.00
CA ILE A 62 42.75 32.61 9.50
C ILE A 62 41.39 32.01 9.15
N LEU A 63 41.22 31.46 7.94
CA LEU A 63 39.96 30.82 7.52
C LEU A 63 39.66 29.54 8.31
N LEU A 64 40.64 28.66 8.50
CA LEU A 64 40.47 27.42 9.26
C LEU A 64 40.21 27.69 10.75
N GLY A 65 40.89 28.70 11.32
CA GLY A 65 40.69 29.13 12.71
C GLY A 65 39.28 29.67 12.94
N SER A 66 38.72 30.39 11.95
CA SER A 66 37.34 30.88 12.03
C SER A 66 36.27 29.77 12.07
N ARG A 67 36.60 28.54 11.62
CA ARG A 67 35.74 27.35 11.70
C ARG A 67 36.07 26.45 12.89
N GLY A 68 36.89 26.93 13.82
CA GLY A 68 37.19 26.23 15.09
C GLY A 68 38.32 25.21 15.01
N LEU A 69 39.14 25.23 13.96
CA LEU A 69 40.30 24.35 13.83
C LEU A 69 41.57 25.05 14.35
N ASP A 70 42.23 24.43 15.32
CA ASP A 70 43.49 24.92 15.88
C ASP A 70 44.66 24.51 14.98
N ILE A 71 45.03 25.40 14.05
CA ILE A 71 46.03 25.11 13.01
C ILE A 71 47.39 24.77 13.60
N PHE A 72 47.79 25.38 14.71
CA PHE A 72 49.09 25.12 15.33
C PHE A 72 49.23 23.65 15.72
N HIS A 73 48.15 23.06 16.22
CA HIS A 73 48.12 21.65 16.62
C HIS A 73 48.11 20.70 15.41
N ILE A 74 47.52 21.15 14.30
CA ILE A 74 47.46 20.39 13.04
C ILE A 74 48.81 20.44 12.31
N SER A 75 49.43 21.61 12.19
CA SER A 75 50.75 21.76 11.57
C SER A 75 51.80 20.94 12.33
N GLN A 76 51.75 20.93 13.67
CA GLN A 76 52.63 20.11 14.49
C GLN A 76 52.40 18.61 14.27
N ARG A 77 51.14 18.17 14.06
CA ARG A 77 50.84 16.77 13.68
C ARG A 77 51.29 16.45 12.26
N LEU A 78 51.14 17.38 11.32
CA LEU A 78 51.60 17.21 9.94
C LEU A 78 53.13 17.13 9.85
N GLU A 79 53.85 17.96 10.60
CA GLU A 79 55.31 17.86 10.72
C GLU A 79 55.75 16.53 11.36
N SER A 80 54.94 15.97 12.27
CA SER A 80 55.20 14.64 12.81
C SER A 80 54.90 13.50 11.82
N LEU A 81 54.08 13.75 10.79
CA LEU A 81 53.72 12.79 9.75
C LEU A 81 54.71 12.91 8.57
N SER A 82 55.91 12.37 8.74
CA SER A 82 56.87 12.22 7.66
C SER A 82 56.38 11.17 6.65
N ALA A 83 56.09 11.58 5.41
CA ALA A 83 55.74 10.63 4.33
C ALA A 83 56.90 9.69 3.96
N ALA A 84 58.14 10.00 4.37
CA ALA A 84 59.29 9.15 4.11
C ALA A 84 59.15 7.76 4.77
N THR A 85 58.45 7.67 5.91
CA THR A 85 58.25 6.39 6.62
C THR A 85 57.06 5.59 6.10
N THR A 86 56.24 6.13 5.18
CA THR A 86 55.04 5.41 4.70
C THR A 86 55.37 4.36 3.64
N PHE A 87 56.49 4.51 2.92
CA PHE A 87 56.90 3.60 1.85
C PHE A 87 58.16 2.77 2.17
N GLU A 88 58.76 2.93 3.36
CA GLU A 88 59.77 1.98 3.83
C GLU A 88 59.07 0.74 4.42
N PRO A 89 59.35 -0.47 3.93
CA PRO A 89 58.98 -1.69 4.64
C PRO A 89 59.53 -1.61 6.07
N LEU A 90 58.70 -1.88 7.07
CA LEU A 90 59.04 -1.75 8.51
C LEU A 90 60.31 -2.52 8.93
N GLU A 91 60.74 -3.49 8.12
CA GLU A 91 62.05 -4.13 8.24
C GLU A 91 62.79 -4.03 6.89
N PRO A 92 63.90 -3.26 6.79
CA PRO A 92 64.78 -3.32 5.63
C PRO A 92 65.40 -4.72 5.60
N VAL A 93 64.82 -5.62 4.81
CA VAL A 93 65.33 -6.98 4.65
C VAL A 93 66.68 -6.88 3.97
N LYS A 94 67.75 -7.22 4.69
CA LYS A 94 69.06 -7.44 4.07
C LYS A 94 68.90 -8.59 3.06
N ASP A 95 69.37 -8.42 1.83
CA ASP A 95 69.24 -9.41 0.73
C ASP A 95 69.63 -10.86 1.09
N THR A 96 70.32 -11.09 2.22
CA THR A 96 70.72 -12.41 2.72
C THR A 96 69.77 -13.05 3.74
N ASP A 97 68.69 -12.39 4.19
CA ASP A 97 67.73 -12.98 5.15
C ASP A 97 66.45 -13.49 4.48
N ILE A 98 66.50 -14.75 4.07
CA ILE A 98 65.36 -15.47 3.47
C ILE A 98 64.14 -15.49 4.43
N GLN A 99 64.35 -15.56 5.75
CA GLN A 99 63.24 -15.61 6.71
C GLN A 99 62.53 -14.26 6.82
N GLY A 100 63.29 -13.17 6.91
CA GLY A 100 62.75 -11.80 6.90
C GLY A 100 61.97 -11.49 5.62
N PHE A 101 62.52 -11.90 4.47
CA PHE A 101 61.85 -11.76 3.17
C PHE A 101 60.51 -12.52 3.14
N LEU A 102 60.50 -13.80 3.54
CA LEU A 102 59.29 -14.63 3.55
C LEU A 102 58.21 -14.10 4.51
N LYS A 103 58.61 -13.52 5.64
CA LYS A 103 57.69 -12.91 6.60
C LYS A 103 57.05 -11.65 6.01
N ASN A 104 57.84 -10.77 5.40
CA ASN A 104 57.34 -9.55 4.76
C ASN A 104 56.42 -9.87 3.57
N GLU A 105 56.80 -10.83 2.72
CA GLU A 105 55.94 -11.30 1.63
C GLU A 105 54.62 -11.89 2.13
N ARG A 106 54.67 -12.69 3.20
CA ARG A 106 53.47 -13.21 3.84
C ARG A 106 52.59 -12.09 4.37
N ASP A 107 53.16 -11.08 5.02
CA ASP A 107 52.41 -9.96 5.59
C ASP A 107 51.80 -9.08 4.48
N ASN A 108 52.54 -8.82 3.40
CA ASN A 108 52.02 -8.12 2.21
C ASN A 108 50.89 -8.89 1.52
N ALA A 109 51.03 -10.22 1.36
CA ALA A 109 49.97 -11.07 0.81
C ALA A 109 48.72 -11.05 1.70
N LEU A 110 48.89 -11.04 3.03
CA LEU A 110 47.79 -10.92 3.98
C LEU A 110 47.11 -9.55 3.90
N LEU A 111 47.87 -8.46 3.81
CA LEU A 111 47.35 -7.10 3.63
C LEU A 111 46.58 -6.99 2.31
N SER A 112 47.13 -7.50 1.21
CA SER A 112 46.47 -7.51 -0.09
C SER A 112 45.16 -8.31 -0.07
N ALA A 113 45.14 -9.47 0.58
CA ALA A 113 43.91 -10.27 0.72
C ALA A 113 42.85 -9.57 1.59
N ILE A 114 43.25 -8.81 2.60
CA ILE A 114 42.34 -7.99 3.42
C ILE A 114 41.79 -6.83 2.59
N GLU A 115 42.63 -6.13 1.83
CA GLU A 115 42.18 -5.02 0.98
C GLU A 115 41.24 -5.51 -0.13
N GLU A 116 41.54 -6.66 -0.74
CA GLU A 116 40.68 -7.30 -1.73
C GLU A 116 39.35 -7.73 -1.12
N SER A 117 39.35 -8.38 0.06
CA SER A 117 38.11 -8.79 0.72
C SER A 117 37.29 -7.57 1.16
N ARG A 118 37.92 -6.53 1.71
CA ARG A 118 37.27 -5.27 2.07
C ARG A 118 36.64 -4.62 0.85
N ARG A 119 37.36 -4.52 -0.26
CA ARG A 119 36.84 -3.97 -1.52
C ARG A 119 35.66 -4.79 -2.03
N ARG A 120 35.77 -6.13 -2.02
CA ARG A 120 34.70 -7.04 -2.45
C ARG A 120 33.46 -6.94 -1.57
N THR A 121 33.63 -6.92 -0.25
CA THR A 121 32.52 -6.75 0.71
C THR A 121 31.85 -5.40 0.54
N PHE A 122 32.62 -4.34 0.30
CA PHE A 122 32.06 -3.01 0.05
C PHE A 122 31.21 -2.99 -1.24
N LEU A 123 31.71 -3.59 -2.32
CA LEU A 123 30.95 -3.71 -3.59
C LEU A 123 29.66 -4.51 -3.42
N LEU A 124 29.71 -5.66 -2.74
CA LEU A 124 28.53 -6.48 -2.47
C LEU A 124 27.50 -5.73 -1.59
N ALA A 125 27.97 -4.98 -0.59
CA ALA A 125 27.09 -4.17 0.25
C ALA A 125 26.44 -3.03 -0.55
N GLU A 126 27.17 -2.42 -1.48
CA GLU A 126 26.65 -1.37 -2.37
C GLU A 126 25.62 -1.93 -3.36
N GLU A 127 25.88 -3.09 -3.97
CA GLU A 127 24.91 -3.80 -4.82
C GLU A 127 23.64 -4.15 -4.03
N TYR A 128 23.78 -4.76 -2.86
CA TYR A 128 22.63 -5.11 -2.01
C TYR A 128 21.84 -3.87 -1.56
N HIS A 129 22.54 -2.79 -1.20
CA HIS A 129 21.90 -1.52 -0.85
C HIS A 129 21.12 -0.94 -2.05
N ARG A 130 21.71 -1.00 -3.25
CA ARG A 130 21.06 -0.54 -4.49
C ARG A 130 19.81 -1.38 -4.81
N ASP A 131 19.89 -2.70 -4.71
CA ASP A 131 18.75 -3.59 -4.95
C ASP A 131 17.63 -3.34 -3.94
N SER A 132 17.97 -3.22 -2.66
CA SER A 132 17.01 -2.88 -1.60
C SER A 132 16.36 -1.51 -1.84
N MET A 133 17.14 -0.50 -2.23
CA MET A 133 16.61 0.81 -2.62
C MET A 133 15.69 0.73 -3.82
N LEU A 134 15.98 -0.09 -4.83
CA LEU A 134 15.11 -0.28 -6.00
C LEU A 134 13.79 -0.95 -5.64
N VAL A 135 13.80 -1.97 -4.77
CA VAL A 135 12.58 -2.64 -4.29
C VAL A 135 11.73 -1.69 -3.45
N GLN A 136 12.35 -0.95 -2.53
CA GLN A 136 11.66 0.07 -1.74
C GLN A 136 11.11 1.18 -2.62
N TRP A 137 11.88 1.64 -3.61
CA TRP A 137 11.42 2.62 -4.58
C TRP A 137 10.22 2.12 -5.37
N GLU A 138 10.20 0.87 -5.82
CA GLU A 138 9.04 0.33 -6.54
C GLU A 138 7.81 0.25 -5.64
N GLN A 139 7.95 -0.15 -4.36
CA GLN A 139 6.84 -0.12 -3.40
C GLN A 139 6.33 1.30 -3.12
N VAL A 140 7.24 2.26 -2.94
CA VAL A 140 6.90 3.68 -2.72
C VAL A 140 6.28 4.27 -3.97
N LYS A 141 6.83 3.99 -5.15
CA LYS A 141 6.28 4.41 -6.44
C LYS A 141 4.88 3.84 -6.64
N GLN A 142 4.64 2.57 -6.35
CA GLN A 142 3.29 1.99 -6.38
C GLN A 142 2.35 2.71 -5.41
N ARG A 143 2.79 2.97 -4.16
CA ARG A 143 2.01 3.75 -3.17
C ARG A 143 1.76 5.20 -3.62
N VAL A 144 2.74 5.86 -4.22
CA VAL A 144 2.65 7.24 -4.72
C VAL A 144 1.75 7.29 -5.95
N LEU A 145 1.89 6.38 -6.90
CA LEU A 145 0.94 6.22 -8.02
C LEU A 145 -0.47 5.89 -7.52
N HIS A 146 -0.59 5.14 -6.42
CA HIS A 146 -1.84 4.90 -5.72
C HIS A 146 -2.43 6.16 -5.08
N THR A 147 -1.59 7.14 -4.74
CA THR A 147 -2.02 8.41 -4.14
C THR A 147 -2.31 9.47 -5.20
N LEU A 148 -1.38 9.70 -6.14
CA LEU A 148 -1.42 10.76 -7.15
C LEU A 148 -2.55 10.56 -8.17
N LEU A 149 -2.73 9.35 -8.70
CA LEU A 149 -3.83 9.07 -9.64
C LEU A 149 -5.21 8.98 -8.94
N GLY A 150 -5.26 9.19 -7.62
CA GLY A 150 -6.49 9.33 -6.84
C GLY A 150 -6.95 10.78 -6.72
N ALA A 151 -6.03 11.76 -6.80
CA ALA A 151 -6.40 13.13 -7.14
C ALA A 151 -6.83 13.12 -8.62
N GLY A 152 -7.93 13.78 -8.94
CA GLY A 152 -8.70 13.59 -10.17
C GLY A 152 -7.96 13.83 -11.48
N GLU A 153 -8.70 13.65 -12.58
CA GLU A 153 -8.29 13.75 -13.99
C GLU A 153 -7.61 15.05 -14.44
N ASP A 154 -7.32 15.98 -13.54
CA ASP A 154 -6.45 17.10 -13.86
C ASP A 154 -5.04 16.55 -14.05
N ALA A 155 -4.76 16.31 -15.33
CA ALA A 155 -3.44 16.31 -15.90
C ALA A 155 -2.54 17.29 -15.14
N LEU A 156 -1.29 16.86 -14.92
CA LEU A 156 -0.19 17.65 -14.39
C LEU A 156 0.05 18.89 -15.26
N ASP A 157 -0.87 19.84 -15.23
CA ASP A 157 -0.67 21.19 -15.70
C ASP A 157 -0.10 21.91 -14.49
N PHE A 158 1.18 22.27 -14.60
CA PHE A 158 1.90 23.01 -13.57
C PHE A 158 1.42 24.47 -13.55
N SER A 159 0.13 24.66 -13.38
CA SER A 159 -0.48 25.92 -12.99
C SER A 159 -0.24 26.04 -11.49
N GLN A 160 0.64 26.96 -11.13
CA GLN A 160 1.09 27.26 -9.78
C GLN A 160 -0.06 27.86 -8.95
N GLU A 161 -1.11 27.09 -8.69
CA GLU A 161 -2.12 27.45 -7.71
C GLU A 161 -1.62 27.01 -6.32
N VAL A 162 -1.45 28.03 -5.49
CA VAL A 162 -0.99 27.93 -4.11
C VAL A 162 -2.11 27.33 -3.28
N GLU A 163 -2.33 26.02 -3.38
CA GLU A 163 -3.18 25.30 -2.44
C GLU A 163 -2.36 25.02 -1.15
N PRO A 164 -2.87 25.42 0.02
CA PRO A 164 -2.17 25.22 1.28
C PRO A 164 -2.01 23.73 1.58
N SER A 165 -0.80 23.35 2.02
CA SER A 165 -0.48 21.99 2.44
C SER A 165 -1.39 21.54 3.59
N PHE A 166 -2.41 20.75 3.28
CA PHE A 166 -3.17 20.03 4.30
C PHE A 166 -2.37 18.79 4.71
N VAL A 167 -1.40 19.02 5.59
CA VAL A 167 -0.97 17.99 6.51
C VAL A 167 -2.24 17.66 7.30
N SER A 168 -2.85 16.49 7.08
CA SER A 168 -3.92 16.01 7.95
C SER A 168 -3.42 16.20 9.38
N GLU A 169 -4.11 17.03 10.15
CA GLU A 169 -3.89 17.11 11.59
C GLU A 169 -4.02 15.67 12.10
N VAL A 170 -2.87 15.06 12.41
CA VAL A 170 -2.85 13.78 13.10
C VAL A 170 -3.51 14.07 14.43
N GLY A 171 -4.80 13.75 14.52
CA GLY A 171 -5.59 13.94 15.70
C GLY A 171 -4.90 13.31 16.90
N VAL A 172 -5.24 13.79 18.09
CA VAL A 172 -4.72 13.28 19.37
C VAL A 172 -4.71 11.75 19.35
N PRO A 173 -3.58 11.09 19.67
CA PRO A 173 -3.48 9.64 19.64
C PRO A 173 -4.61 8.99 20.43
N GLY A 174 -5.30 8.03 19.82
CA GLY A 174 -6.37 7.25 20.44
C GLY A 174 -7.80 7.75 20.21
N ARG A 175 -8.01 8.84 19.47
CA ARG A 175 -9.34 9.16 18.89
C ARG A 175 -9.48 8.51 17.52
N SER A 176 -10.66 7.95 17.27
CA SER A 176 -11.05 7.46 15.95
C SER A 176 -10.96 8.59 14.92
N ALA A 177 -10.40 8.29 13.74
CA ALA A 177 -10.40 9.20 12.60
C ALA A 177 -11.73 9.17 11.82
N LEU A 178 -12.64 8.26 12.18
CA LEU A 178 -13.95 8.15 11.58
C LEU A 178 -14.88 9.26 12.09
N ASP A 179 -15.58 9.91 11.17
CA ASP A 179 -16.67 10.81 11.54
C ASP A 179 -17.95 10.03 11.91
N SER A 180 -18.98 10.74 12.37
CA SER A 180 -20.24 10.09 12.79
C SER A 180 -20.95 9.33 11.66
N VAL A 181 -20.80 9.77 10.40
CA VAL A 181 -21.41 9.15 9.23
C VAL A 181 -20.67 7.85 8.89
N GLU A 182 -19.35 7.91 8.87
CA GLU A 182 -18.47 6.78 8.61
C GLU A 182 -18.64 5.69 9.68
N VAL A 183 -18.74 6.06 10.98
CA VAL A 183 -19.06 5.11 12.06
C VAL A 183 -20.45 4.48 11.89
N ALA A 184 -21.46 5.26 11.49
CA ALA A 184 -22.80 4.73 11.27
C ALA A 184 -22.83 3.70 10.14
N TYR A 185 -22.11 3.98 9.05
CA TYR A 185 -21.95 3.02 7.96
C TYR A 185 -21.11 1.80 8.35
N SER A 186 -19.97 1.99 9.02
CA SER A 186 -19.09 0.88 9.42
C SER A 186 -19.82 -0.12 10.31
N ARG A 187 -20.70 0.37 11.20
CA ARG A 187 -21.60 -0.46 12.01
C ARG A 187 -22.52 -1.33 11.16
N GLN A 188 -23.08 -0.81 10.06
CA GLN A 188 -23.90 -1.61 9.16
C GLN A 188 -23.09 -2.63 8.38
N ILE A 189 -21.87 -2.28 7.97
CA ILE A 189 -20.94 -3.21 7.34
C ILE A 189 -20.55 -4.34 8.29
N TYR A 190 -20.28 -4.04 9.56
CA TYR A 190 -20.06 -5.05 10.60
C TYR A 190 -21.25 -6.01 10.69
N VAL A 191 -22.48 -5.50 10.81
CA VAL A 191 -23.70 -6.31 10.91
C VAL A 191 -23.91 -7.18 9.66
N PHE A 192 -23.61 -6.64 8.48
CA PHE A 192 -23.66 -7.35 7.21
C PHE A 192 -22.66 -8.52 7.18
N ASN A 193 -21.39 -8.24 7.48
CA ASN A 193 -20.33 -9.25 7.49
C ASN A 193 -20.55 -10.32 8.58
N GLU A 194 -21.01 -9.94 9.77
CA GLU A 194 -21.30 -10.88 10.85
C GLU A 194 -22.36 -11.92 10.43
N LYS A 195 -23.41 -11.47 9.72
CA LYS A 195 -24.44 -12.38 9.21
C LYS A 195 -23.90 -13.32 8.15
N ILE A 196 -23.03 -12.85 7.25
CA ILE A 196 -22.38 -13.69 6.23
C ILE A 196 -21.49 -14.73 6.86
N VAL A 197 -20.62 -14.32 7.79
CA VAL A 197 -19.68 -15.20 8.50
C VAL A 197 -20.41 -16.31 9.25
N ASN A 198 -21.51 -15.98 9.94
CA ASN A 198 -22.30 -16.93 10.70
C ASN A 198 -23.21 -17.82 9.83
N GLY A 199 -23.14 -17.71 8.50
CA GLY A 199 -23.94 -18.52 7.58
C GLY A 199 -25.44 -18.19 7.59
N HIS A 200 -25.83 -17.01 8.07
CA HIS A 200 -27.22 -16.54 8.00
C HIS A 200 -27.58 -16.11 6.57
N LEU A 201 -28.88 -15.94 6.31
CA LEU A 201 -29.34 -15.35 5.06
C LEU A 201 -28.72 -13.96 4.86
N GLN A 202 -28.10 -13.76 3.70
CA GLN A 202 -27.43 -12.51 3.35
C GLN A 202 -28.45 -11.35 3.41
N PRO A 203 -28.28 -10.37 4.32
CA PRO A 203 -29.16 -9.21 4.37
C PRO A 203 -28.93 -8.33 3.14
N ASN A 204 -29.93 -7.56 2.74
CA ASN A 204 -29.76 -6.58 1.69
C ASN A 204 -28.89 -5.41 2.19
N LEU A 205 -27.66 -5.31 1.68
CA LEU A 205 -26.73 -4.25 2.04
C LEU A 205 -27.30 -2.86 1.68
N GLY A 206 -28.06 -2.75 0.60
CA GLY A 206 -28.70 -1.52 0.17
C GLY A 206 -29.69 -0.99 1.21
N ASP A 207 -30.51 -1.87 1.80
CA ASP A 207 -31.47 -1.48 2.84
C ASP A 207 -30.75 -1.08 4.15
N LEU A 208 -29.65 -1.78 4.50
CA LEU A 208 -28.84 -1.41 5.66
C LEU A 208 -28.21 -0.03 5.48
N CYS A 209 -27.61 0.25 4.33
CA CYS A 209 -27.00 1.56 4.04
C CYS A 209 -28.03 2.67 3.87
N ALA A 210 -29.21 2.39 3.33
CA ALA A 210 -30.32 3.35 3.24
C ALA A 210 -30.86 3.72 4.64
N SER A 211 -30.90 2.79 5.59
CA SER A 211 -31.31 3.09 6.97
C SER A 211 -30.39 4.10 7.66
N VAL A 212 -29.09 4.12 7.29
CA VAL A 212 -28.15 5.15 7.76
C VAL A 212 -28.56 6.51 7.21
N ALA A 213 -28.89 6.61 5.91
CA ALA A 213 -29.33 7.86 5.31
C ALA A 213 -30.57 8.45 5.99
N GLU A 214 -31.56 7.61 6.30
CA GLU A 214 -32.75 8.03 7.04
C GLU A 214 -32.41 8.60 8.41
N SER A 215 -31.41 8.04 9.10
CA SER A 215 -30.96 8.55 10.41
C SER A 215 -30.17 9.85 10.36
N LEU A 216 -29.61 10.22 9.19
CA LEU A 216 -28.78 11.43 9.04
C LEU A 216 -29.62 12.70 8.87
N ASP A 217 -30.91 12.56 8.54
CA ASP A 217 -31.84 13.66 8.23
C ASP A 217 -31.34 14.59 7.10
N ASP A 218 -30.50 14.08 6.19
CA ASP A 218 -30.10 14.77 4.96
C ASP A 218 -30.99 14.30 3.80
N LYS A 219 -31.79 15.25 3.28
CA LYS A 219 -32.71 15.01 2.16
C LYS A 219 -31.99 14.57 0.89
N ASN A 220 -30.83 15.16 0.58
CA ASN A 220 -30.10 14.82 -0.64
C ASN A 220 -29.53 13.41 -0.56
N VAL A 221 -29.03 13.01 0.61
CA VAL A 221 -28.52 11.65 0.85
C VAL A 221 -29.67 10.64 0.83
N SER A 222 -30.81 10.97 1.42
CA SER A 222 -32.01 10.13 1.37
C SER A 222 -32.50 9.91 -0.07
N GLU A 223 -32.54 10.98 -0.88
CA GLU A 223 -32.93 10.92 -2.29
C GLU A 223 -31.92 10.12 -3.13
N MET A 224 -30.63 10.29 -2.87
CA MET A 224 -29.56 9.48 -3.47
C MET A 224 -29.76 7.98 -3.19
N TRP A 225 -30.08 7.58 -1.95
CA TRP A 225 -30.31 6.17 -1.62
C TRP A 225 -31.64 5.63 -2.18
N LEU A 226 -32.69 6.46 -2.27
CA LEU A 226 -33.92 6.09 -2.97
C LEU A 226 -33.65 5.82 -4.46
N MET A 227 -32.83 6.66 -5.10
CA MET A 227 -32.40 6.46 -6.48
C MET A 227 -31.57 5.18 -6.64
N VAL A 228 -30.61 4.93 -5.74
CA VAL A 228 -29.82 3.69 -5.73
C VAL A 228 -30.72 2.47 -5.61
N LYS A 229 -31.68 2.49 -4.69
CA LYS A 229 -32.65 1.42 -4.52
C LYS A 229 -33.50 1.19 -5.77
N GLN A 230 -34.02 2.25 -6.38
CA GLN A 230 -34.83 2.15 -7.60
C GLN A 230 -34.03 1.59 -8.78
N MET A 231 -32.81 2.11 -9.01
CA MET A 231 -31.97 1.69 -10.15
C MET A 231 -31.40 0.29 -9.99
N THR A 232 -31.27 -0.21 -8.76
CA THR A 232 -30.78 -1.57 -8.47
C THR A 232 -31.89 -2.62 -8.37
N ASP A 233 -33.16 -2.21 -8.34
CA ASP A 233 -34.33 -3.10 -8.36
C ASP A 233 -34.58 -3.67 -9.77
N VAL A 234 -33.62 -4.43 -10.27
CA VAL A 234 -33.66 -5.08 -11.58
C VAL A 234 -33.51 -6.59 -11.41
N LEU A 235 -34.01 -7.36 -12.37
CA LEU A 235 -33.90 -8.83 -12.33
C LEU A 235 -32.42 -9.25 -12.47
N LEU A 236 -31.82 -9.63 -11.35
CA LEU A 236 -30.43 -10.08 -11.30
C LEU A 236 -30.32 -11.50 -11.86
N VAL A 237 -29.62 -11.62 -12.99
CA VAL A 237 -29.29 -12.92 -13.59
C VAL A 237 -27.97 -13.41 -12.98
N PRO A 238 -27.88 -14.67 -12.49
CA PRO A 238 -26.61 -15.29 -12.10
C PRO A 238 -25.71 -15.48 -13.33
N ALA A 239 -25.07 -14.41 -13.79
CA ALA A 239 -24.08 -14.48 -14.85
C ALA A 239 -22.70 -14.75 -14.26
N LYS A 240 -21.91 -15.60 -14.92
CA LYS A 240 -20.47 -15.74 -14.63
C LYS A 240 -19.69 -14.46 -14.91
N ASP A 241 -20.25 -13.60 -15.76
CA ASP A 241 -19.61 -12.42 -16.31
C ASP A 241 -20.55 -11.20 -16.16
N THR A 242 -20.19 -10.32 -15.22
CA THR A 242 -20.94 -9.09 -14.92
C THR A 242 -21.00 -8.13 -16.11
N LEU A 243 -19.98 -8.11 -16.97
CA LEU A 243 -19.97 -7.24 -18.15
C LEU A 243 -21.09 -7.65 -19.11
N LYS A 244 -21.21 -8.95 -19.39
CA LYS A 244 -22.25 -9.48 -20.30
C LYS A 244 -23.65 -9.22 -19.79
N SER A 245 -23.90 -9.36 -18.49
CA SER A 245 -25.21 -9.04 -17.93
C SER A 245 -25.50 -7.54 -17.99
N ARG A 246 -24.53 -6.69 -17.60
CA ARG A 246 -24.68 -5.23 -17.63
C ARG A 246 -24.92 -4.67 -19.02
N VAL A 247 -24.23 -5.18 -20.05
CA VAL A 247 -24.34 -4.69 -21.43
C VAL A 247 -25.53 -5.32 -22.18
N SER A 248 -26.14 -6.38 -21.64
CA SER A 248 -27.31 -7.01 -22.28
C SER A 248 -28.44 -6.00 -22.49
N VAL A 249 -29.10 -6.12 -23.64
CA VAL A 249 -30.16 -5.20 -24.07
C VAL A 249 -31.32 -5.20 -23.08
N ASP A 250 -31.68 -6.36 -22.54
CA ASP A 250 -32.73 -6.49 -21.51
C ASP A 250 -32.39 -5.73 -20.22
N MET A 251 -31.13 -5.83 -19.77
CA MET A 251 -30.67 -5.14 -18.56
C MET A 251 -30.58 -3.64 -18.78
N GLN A 252 -30.07 -3.18 -19.93
CA GLN A 252 -30.02 -1.75 -20.26
C GLN A 252 -31.42 -1.15 -20.40
N MET A 253 -32.36 -1.89 -20.98
CA MET A 253 -33.77 -1.52 -20.98
C MET A 253 -34.34 -1.43 -19.56
N ALA A 254 -34.00 -2.38 -18.67
CA ALA A 254 -34.44 -2.36 -17.29
C ALA A 254 -33.94 -1.11 -16.55
N PHE A 255 -32.67 -0.72 -16.72
CA PHE A 255 -32.15 0.51 -16.11
C PHE A 255 -32.85 1.76 -16.62
N VAL A 256 -33.08 1.88 -17.93
CA VAL A 256 -33.82 3.03 -18.48
C VAL A 256 -35.24 3.09 -17.95
N ARG A 257 -35.94 1.95 -17.84
CA ARG A 257 -37.28 1.89 -17.24
C ARG A 257 -37.25 2.33 -15.78
N GLN A 258 -36.27 1.86 -14.98
CA GLN A 258 -36.16 2.25 -13.59
C GLN A 258 -35.84 3.74 -13.42
N ALA A 259 -34.97 4.29 -14.27
CA ALA A 259 -34.66 5.72 -14.29
C ALA A 259 -35.88 6.57 -14.65
N LEU A 260 -36.65 6.15 -15.66
CA LEU A 260 -37.90 6.82 -16.03
C LEU A 260 -38.91 6.77 -14.89
N GLN A 261 -39.10 5.61 -14.27
CA GLN A 261 -40.02 5.46 -13.13
C GLN A 261 -39.60 6.32 -11.94
N PHE A 262 -38.29 6.42 -11.65
CA PHE A 262 -37.77 7.32 -10.63
C PHE A 262 -38.13 8.78 -10.92
N LEU A 263 -37.83 9.26 -12.14
CA LEU A 263 -38.09 10.64 -12.57
C LEU A 263 -39.59 10.97 -12.63
N GLU A 264 -40.42 10.02 -13.05
CA GLU A 264 -41.88 10.13 -13.10
C GLU A 264 -42.47 10.22 -11.69
N ASN A 265 -42.02 9.36 -10.77
CA ASN A 265 -42.45 9.38 -9.38
C ASN A 265 -41.99 10.63 -8.64
N SER A 266 -40.74 11.06 -8.84
CA SER A 266 -40.22 12.30 -8.26
C SER A 266 -41.05 13.51 -8.71
N TYR A 267 -41.40 13.58 -10.00
CA TYR A 267 -42.24 14.65 -10.52
C TYR A 267 -43.68 14.58 -10.03
N LYS A 268 -44.25 13.37 -9.92
CA LYS A 268 -45.56 13.17 -9.30
C LYS A 268 -45.57 13.65 -7.84
N ASN A 269 -44.51 13.40 -7.09
CA ASN A 269 -44.36 13.92 -5.73
C ASN A 269 -44.22 15.45 -5.73
N TYR A 270 -43.45 16.03 -6.66
CA TYR A 270 -43.35 17.47 -6.82
C TYR A 270 -44.71 18.13 -7.13
N THR A 271 -45.52 17.54 -8.02
CA THR A 271 -46.87 18.03 -8.34
C THR A 271 -47.79 17.93 -7.14
N LEU A 272 -47.76 16.81 -6.39
CA LEU A 272 -48.49 16.66 -5.12
C LEU A 272 -48.11 17.75 -4.11
N VAL A 273 -46.82 17.90 -3.80
CA VAL A 273 -46.34 18.90 -2.82
C VAL A 273 -46.71 20.32 -3.26
N THR A 274 -46.58 20.63 -4.55
CA THR A 274 -46.94 21.96 -5.08
C THR A 274 -48.43 22.24 -4.95
N VAL A 275 -49.28 21.25 -5.24
CA VAL A 275 -50.75 21.38 -5.13
C VAL A 275 -51.19 21.51 -3.68
N PHE A 276 -50.68 20.66 -2.78
CA PHE A 276 -51.00 20.74 -1.35
C PHE A 276 -50.43 22.00 -0.68
N GLY A 277 -49.33 22.55 -1.20
CA GLY A 277 -48.80 23.86 -0.78
C GLY A 277 -49.66 25.05 -1.23
N ASN A 278 -50.51 24.88 -2.26
CA ASN A 278 -51.28 25.96 -2.89
C ASN A 278 -52.79 25.62 -3.01
N LEU A 279 -53.38 24.94 -2.03
CA LEU A 279 -54.74 24.37 -2.10
C LEU A 279 -55.82 25.36 -2.57
N HIS A 280 -55.74 26.62 -2.14
CA HIS A 280 -56.71 27.66 -2.53
C HIS A 280 -56.70 27.95 -4.04
N GLN A 281 -55.52 27.99 -4.66
CA GLN A 281 -55.37 28.21 -6.10
C GLN A 281 -55.58 26.90 -6.88
N ALA A 282 -55.15 25.77 -6.32
CA ALA A 282 -55.18 24.49 -7.01
C ALA A 282 -56.59 23.99 -7.28
N GLN A 283 -57.55 24.27 -6.39
CA GLN A 283 -58.94 23.81 -6.49
C GLN A 283 -59.03 22.28 -6.69
N LEU A 284 -58.25 21.50 -5.91
CA LEU A 284 -58.07 20.05 -6.10
C LEU A 284 -59.38 19.25 -6.18
N GLY A 285 -60.44 19.73 -5.54
CA GLY A 285 -61.71 19.00 -5.48
C GLY A 285 -61.58 17.72 -4.63
N GLY A 286 -62.55 16.80 -4.78
CA GLY A 286 -62.66 15.58 -3.96
C GLY A 286 -62.37 14.27 -4.69
N VAL A 287 -62.02 14.30 -5.98
CA VAL A 287 -61.79 13.08 -6.77
C VAL A 287 -60.30 12.73 -6.76
N PRO A 288 -59.89 11.56 -6.23
CA PRO A 288 -58.50 11.14 -6.28
C PRO A 288 -58.09 10.71 -7.70
N GLY A 289 -56.85 10.99 -8.09
CA GLY A 289 -56.25 10.52 -9.34
C GLY A 289 -55.27 11.52 -9.95
N THR A 290 -54.35 11.03 -10.78
CA THR A 290 -53.33 11.87 -11.44
C THR A 290 -53.96 12.90 -12.37
N TYR A 291 -55.08 12.58 -13.04
CA TYR A 291 -55.81 13.53 -13.89
C TYR A 291 -56.23 14.78 -13.11
N GLN A 292 -56.95 14.60 -11.99
CA GLN A 292 -57.42 15.71 -11.17
C GLN A 292 -56.24 16.49 -10.55
N LEU A 293 -55.20 15.77 -10.12
CA LEU A 293 -53.98 16.39 -9.61
C LEU A 293 -53.34 17.31 -10.66
N VAL A 294 -53.25 16.86 -11.91
CA VAL A 294 -52.67 17.63 -13.02
C VAL A 294 -53.53 18.85 -13.35
N CYS A 295 -54.86 18.72 -13.44
CA CYS A 295 -55.75 19.88 -13.62
C CYS A 295 -55.49 20.93 -12.53
N SER A 296 -55.33 20.48 -11.29
CA SER A 296 -55.10 21.35 -10.13
C SER A 296 -53.72 21.98 -10.13
N PHE A 297 -52.71 21.23 -10.59
CA PHE A 297 -51.36 21.74 -10.79
C PHE A 297 -51.32 22.79 -11.90
N LEU A 298 -52.09 22.60 -12.97
CA LEU A 298 -52.20 23.56 -14.07
C LEU A 298 -52.87 24.87 -13.65
N ASN A 299 -53.82 24.85 -12.71
CA ASN A 299 -54.38 26.06 -12.11
C ASN A 299 -53.30 26.95 -11.46
N ILE A 300 -52.23 26.33 -10.94
CA ILE A 300 -51.11 27.04 -10.31
C ILE A 300 -50.07 27.45 -11.35
N LYS A 301 -49.67 26.53 -12.24
CA LYS A 301 -48.58 26.75 -13.20
C LYS A 301 -48.99 27.62 -14.39
N LEU A 302 -50.24 27.51 -14.84
CA LEU A 302 -50.77 28.20 -16.02
C LEU A 302 -52.05 28.99 -15.66
N PRO A 303 -51.98 29.97 -14.74
CA PRO A 303 -53.18 30.68 -14.26
C PRO A 303 -53.81 31.59 -15.32
N THR A 304 -53.06 31.98 -16.35
CA THR A 304 -53.53 32.86 -17.42
C THR A 304 -53.68 32.08 -18.74
N PRO A 305 -54.76 32.29 -19.50
CA PRO A 305 -54.87 31.79 -20.86
C PRO A 305 -53.75 32.40 -21.71
N LEU A 306 -52.71 31.62 -22.00
CA LEU A 306 -51.64 32.05 -22.89
C LEU A 306 -52.09 31.85 -24.35
N PRO A 307 -51.97 32.88 -25.22
CA PRO A 307 -52.24 32.73 -26.65
C PRO A 307 -51.29 31.73 -27.30
N GLY A 308 -51.76 31.00 -28.32
CA GLY A 308 -50.95 30.09 -29.15
C GLY A 308 -51.24 28.58 -28.97
N ARG A 309 -52.12 28.20 -28.04
CA ARG A 309 -52.46 26.80 -27.75
C ARG A 309 -53.47 26.24 -28.76
N GLN A 310 -53.24 25.01 -29.21
CA GLN A 310 -54.01 24.38 -30.29
C GLN A 310 -54.99 23.31 -29.76
N ASP A 311 -55.97 22.96 -30.60
CA ASP A 311 -56.90 21.83 -30.41
C ASP A 311 -57.84 21.91 -29.21
N GLY A 312 -57.98 23.07 -28.58
CA GLY A 312 -59.02 23.36 -27.58
C GLY A 312 -58.61 23.13 -26.12
N GLU A 313 -59.60 23.19 -25.24
CA GLU A 313 -59.44 23.07 -23.79
C GLU A 313 -60.37 21.98 -23.24
N VAL A 314 -59.90 21.27 -22.21
CA VAL A 314 -60.68 20.32 -21.42
C VAL A 314 -60.72 20.87 -19.99
N GLU A 315 -61.93 21.12 -19.48
CA GLU A 315 -62.14 21.67 -18.13
C GLU A 315 -61.45 23.04 -17.90
N GLY A 316 -61.26 23.83 -18.97
CA GLY A 316 -60.60 25.14 -18.94
C GLY A 316 -59.07 25.07 -19.02
N HIS A 317 -58.49 23.88 -19.14
CA HIS A 317 -57.05 23.69 -19.34
C HIS A 317 -56.74 23.25 -20.77
N PRO A 318 -55.57 23.63 -21.33
CA PRO A 318 -55.18 23.20 -22.65
C PRO A 318 -54.98 21.68 -22.72
N VAL A 319 -55.53 21.07 -23.77
CA VAL A 319 -55.49 19.61 -23.99
C VAL A 319 -54.05 19.08 -23.94
N TRP A 320 -53.13 19.70 -24.68
CA TRP A 320 -51.75 19.23 -24.77
C TRP A 320 -50.95 19.39 -23.48
N ALA A 321 -51.23 20.45 -22.70
CA ALA A 321 -50.61 20.63 -21.40
C ALA A 321 -51.04 19.52 -20.44
N LEU A 322 -52.35 19.21 -20.39
CA LEU A 322 -52.88 18.10 -19.60
C LEU A 322 -52.24 16.76 -19.99
N ILE A 323 -52.14 16.46 -21.30
CA ILE A 323 -51.48 15.23 -21.78
C ILE A 323 -50.01 15.20 -21.35
N TYR A 324 -49.26 16.28 -21.57
CA TYR A 324 -47.85 16.38 -21.23
C TYR A 324 -47.58 16.12 -19.74
N PHE A 325 -48.31 16.80 -18.84
CA PHE A 325 -48.08 16.63 -17.40
C PHE A 325 -48.55 15.27 -16.87
N CYS A 326 -49.59 14.66 -17.46
CA CYS A 326 -49.95 13.27 -17.17
C CYS A 326 -48.83 12.29 -17.57
N LEU A 327 -48.23 12.49 -18.74
CA LEU A 327 -47.07 11.70 -19.21
C LEU A 327 -45.86 11.91 -18.30
N ARG A 328 -45.57 13.15 -17.89
CA ARG A 328 -44.46 13.49 -17.00
C ARG A 328 -44.57 12.85 -15.62
N CYS A 329 -45.80 12.57 -15.17
CA CYS A 329 -46.10 11.81 -13.94
C CYS A 329 -46.13 10.29 -14.14
N GLY A 330 -45.85 9.79 -15.35
CA GLY A 330 -45.85 8.35 -15.68
C GLY A 330 -47.23 7.72 -15.84
N ASP A 331 -48.32 8.50 -15.79
CA ASP A 331 -49.69 7.98 -15.80
C ASP A 331 -50.32 8.08 -17.20
N LEU A 332 -50.08 7.04 -18.00
CA LEU A 332 -50.66 6.90 -19.34
C LEU A 332 -52.19 6.82 -19.30
N SER A 333 -52.75 6.25 -18.23
CA SER A 333 -54.19 6.09 -18.09
C SER A 333 -54.89 7.43 -17.88
N ALA A 334 -54.29 8.33 -17.07
CA ALA A 334 -54.75 9.69 -16.90
C ALA A 334 -54.61 10.51 -18.20
N ALA A 335 -53.50 10.36 -18.93
CA ALA A 335 -53.33 11.00 -20.24
C ALA A 335 -54.42 10.53 -21.23
N MET A 336 -54.76 9.23 -21.23
CA MET A 336 -55.80 8.68 -22.10
C MET A 336 -57.20 9.23 -21.78
N GLN A 337 -57.48 9.54 -20.51
CA GLN A 337 -58.74 10.20 -20.13
C GLN A 337 -58.86 11.59 -20.80
N VAL A 338 -57.77 12.37 -20.83
CA VAL A 338 -57.71 13.65 -21.55
C VAL A 338 -57.97 13.45 -23.04
N VAL A 339 -57.27 12.49 -23.65
CA VAL A 339 -57.39 12.17 -25.08
C VAL A 339 -58.82 11.76 -25.44
N ASN A 340 -59.49 10.99 -24.59
CA ASN A 340 -60.89 10.60 -24.80
C ASN A 340 -61.83 11.81 -24.71
N LYS A 341 -61.63 12.74 -23.77
CA LYS A 341 -62.44 13.96 -23.64
C LYS A 341 -62.28 14.90 -24.85
N ALA A 342 -61.09 14.96 -25.45
CA ALA A 342 -60.77 15.80 -26.61
C ALA A 342 -60.75 15.04 -27.96
N GLN A 343 -61.34 13.83 -28.02
CA GLN A 343 -61.19 12.92 -29.17
C GLN A 343 -61.54 13.56 -30.52
N HIS A 344 -62.59 14.39 -30.57
CA HIS A 344 -63.03 15.03 -31.82
C HIS A 344 -62.03 16.05 -32.38
N GLN A 345 -61.18 16.63 -31.52
CA GLN A 345 -60.18 17.64 -31.90
C GLN A 345 -58.83 17.01 -32.25
N LEU A 346 -58.49 15.87 -31.62
CA LEU A 346 -57.17 15.24 -31.73
C LEU A 346 -57.00 14.33 -32.96
N GLY A 347 -58.09 13.93 -33.63
CA GLY A 347 -58.05 13.10 -34.83
C GLY A 347 -57.33 11.76 -34.61
N ASP A 348 -56.38 11.44 -35.51
CA ASP A 348 -55.63 10.17 -35.50
C ASP A 348 -54.73 9.99 -34.27
N PHE A 349 -54.43 11.07 -33.53
CA PHE A 349 -53.56 11.01 -32.35
C PHE A 349 -54.07 10.02 -31.30
N LYS A 350 -55.40 9.89 -31.13
CA LYS A 350 -55.98 8.91 -30.21
C LYS A 350 -55.55 7.48 -30.55
N ILE A 351 -55.56 7.12 -31.83
CA ILE A 351 -55.22 5.78 -32.31
C ILE A 351 -53.74 5.52 -32.04
N TRP A 352 -52.86 6.48 -32.36
CA TRP A 352 -51.43 6.38 -32.09
C TRP A 352 -51.15 6.26 -30.59
N PHE A 353 -51.83 7.06 -29.76
CA PHE A 353 -51.65 7.00 -28.32
C PHE A 353 -52.12 5.67 -27.71
N GLN A 354 -53.22 5.09 -28.20
CA GLN A 354 -53.67 3.75 -27.81
C GLN A 354 -52.66 2.67 -28.19
N GLU A 355 -52.07 2.73 -29.38
CA GLU A 355 -51.00 1.81 -29.81
C GLU A 355 -49.79 1.92 -28.87
N TYR A 356 -49.34 3.14 -28.57
CA TYR A 356 -48.25 3.42 -27.65
C TYR A 356 -48.50 2.85 -26.25
N MET A 357 -49.69 3.03 -25.70
CA MET A 357 -50.06 2.52 -24.38
C MET A 357 -50.10 0.99 -24.28
N ASN A 358 -50.52 0.32 -25.35
CA ASN A 358 -50.69 -1.13 -25.35
C ASN A 358 -49.40 -1.89 -25.68
N SER A 359 -48.36 -1.19 -26.13
CA SER A 359 -47.04 -1.76 -26.37
C SER A 359 -46.29 -2.01 -25.05
N PRO A 360 -45.59 -3.16 -24.91
CA PRO A 360 -44.88 -3.50 -23.66
C PRO A 360 -43.69 -2.58 -23.38
N ASP A 361 -43.10 -1.99 -24.42
CA ASP A 361 -41.92 -1.14 -24.39
C ASP A 361 -42.24 0.35 -24.60
N ARG A 362 -43.52 0.72 -24.58
CA ARG A 362 -44.01 2.08 -24.85
C ARG A 362 -43.45 2.58 -26.21
N ARG A 363 -43.69 1.82 -27.28
CA ARG A 363 -43.32 2.16 -28.67
C ARG A 363 -44.47 1.94 -29.64
N LEU A 364 -44.48 2.80 -30.65
CA LEU A 364 -45.31 2.60 -31.84
C LEU A 364 -44.67 1.55 -32.75
N SER A 365 -45.48 0.84 -33.53
CA SER A 365 -44.97 0.01 -34.62
C SER A 365 -44.17 0.85 -35.62
N PRO A 366 -43.15 0.28 -36.30
CA PRO A 366 -42.33 1.04 -37.25
C PRO A 366 -43.14 1.77 -38.32
N ALA A 367 -44.27 1.20 -38.75
CA ALA A 367 -45.17 1.81 -39.73
C ALA A 367 -45.89 3.04 -39.16
N THR A 368 -46.41 2.98 -37.94
CA THR A 368 -47.08 4.10 -37.28
C THR A 368 -46.06 5.17 -36.86
N GLU A 369 -44.89 4.78 -36.34
CA GLU A 369 -43.79 5.67 -35.97
C GLU A 369 -43.36 6.54 -37.17
N ASN A 370 -43.17 5.92 -38.35
CA ASN A 370 -42.81 6.64 -39.57
C ASN A 370 -43.90 7.62 -40.04
N LYS A 371 -45.19 7.25 -39.94
CA LYS A 371 -46.31 8.15 -40.26
C LYS A 371 -46.34 9.36 -39.32
N LEU A 372 -46.19 9.14 -38.01
CA LEU A 372 -46.16 10.20 -37.01
C LEU A 372 -44.97 11.13 -37.23
N ARG A 373 -43.77 10.59 -37.48
CA ARG A 373 -42.57 11.39 -37.82
C ARG A 373 -42.77 12.28 -39.04
N LEU A 374 -43.35 11.74 -40.12
CA LEU A 374 -43.66 12.50 -41.32
C LEU A 374 -44.68 13.61 -41.04
N HIS A 375 -45.71 13.31 -40.25
CA HIS A 375 -46.69 14.30 -39.82
C HIS A 375 -46.04 15.42 -38.98
N TYR A 376 -45.18 15.06 -38.03
CA TYR A 376 -44.47 16.02 -37.19
C TYR A 376 -43.59 16.95 -38.03
N ARG A 377 -42.75 16.40 -38.91
CA ARG A 377 -41.84 17.18 -39.77
C ARG A 377 -42.56 18.15 -40.70
N ARG A 378 -43.70 17.74 -41.26
CA ARG A 378 -44.45 18.53 -42.26
C ARG A 378 -45.34 19.60 -41.63
N VAL A 379 -45.94 19.30 -40.48
CA VAL A 379 -47.05 20.11 -39.94
C VAL A 379 -46.73 20.69 -38.55
N LEU A 380 -46.08 19.92 -37.67
CA LEU A 380 -46.02 20.25 -36.24
C LEU A 380 -44.71 20.87 -35.77
N ARG A 381 -43.60 20.70 -36.51
CA ARG A 381 -42.27 21.19 -36.10
C ARG A 381 -42.27 22.68 -35.72
N ASN A 382 -43.03 23.49 -36.46
CA ASN A 382 -43.15 24.94 -36.23
C ASN A 382 -44.49 25.31 -35.53
N SER A 383 -45.13 24.36 -34.84
CA SER A 383 -46.35 24.62 -34.08
C SER A 383 -46.08 25.62 -32.97
N ALA A 384 -47.00 26.57 -32.79
CA ALA A 384 -46.97 27.56 -31.70
C ALA A 384 -47.24 26.94 -30.32
N ASP A 385 -47.76 25.71 -30.27
CA ASP A 385 -48.00 24.99 -29.02
C ASP A 385 -46.80 24.11 -28.65
N PRO A 386 -46.01 24.47 -27.62
CA PRO A 386 -44.81 23.74 -27.24
C PRO A 386 -45.13 22.41 -26.55
N TYR A 387 -46.28 22.30 -25.84
CA TYR A 387 -46.71 21.04 -25.24
C TYR A 387 -47.09 20.03 -26.32
N LYS A 388 -47.78 20.49 -27.37
CA LYS A 388 -48.08 19.66 -28.54
C LYS A 388 -46.81 19.11 -29.17
N ARG A 389 -45.82 19.97 -29.44
CA ARG A 389 -44.51 19.56 -29.98
C ARG A 389 -43.86 18.49 -29.10
N ALA A 390 -43.74 18.75 -27.80
CA ALA A 390 -43.09 17.83 -26.86
C ALA A 390 -43.79 16.47 -26.77
N VAL A 391 -45.13 16.43 -26.72
CA VAL A 391 -45.90 15.17 -26.66
C VAL A 391 -45.70 14.33 -27.92
N TYR A 392 -45.73 14.96 -29.10
CA TYR A 392 -45.47 14.25 -30.36
C TYR A 392 -44.01 13.77 -30.47
N CYS A 393 -43.04 14.57 -30.06
CA CYS A 393 -41.63 14.19 -30.03
C CYS A 393 -41.36 13.01 -29.09
N LEU A 394 -42.05 12.96 -27.95
CA LEU A 394 -41.93 11.88 -26.98
C LEU A 394 -42.49 10.57 -27.53
N ILE A 395 -43.75 10.57 -27.98
CA ILE A 395 -44.42 9.35 -28.46
C ILE A 395 -43.81 8.87 -29.79
N GLY A 396 -43.44 9.80 -30.68
CA GLY A 396 -42.86 9.52 -31.99
C GLY A 396 -41.36 9.29 -32.01
N LYS A 397 -40.68 9.47 -30.86
CA LYS A 397 -39.21 9.46 -30.73
C LYS A 397 -38.53 10.22 -31.87
N CYS A 398 -38.85 11.51 -32.01
CA CYS A 398 -38.37 12.33 -33.13
C CYS A 398 -37.92 13.71 -32.69
N ASP A 399 -37.17 14.40 -33.57
CA ASP A 399 -36.54 15.69 -33.29
C ASP A 399 -35.66 15.65 -32.03
N ILE A 400 -34.81 14.63 -31.94
CA ILE A 400 -33.97 14.38 -30.76
C ILE A 400 -33.03 15.55 -30.46
N GLY A 401 -32.72 16.39 -31.46
CA GLY A 401 -31.95 17.62 -31.25
C GLY A 401 -32.70 18.71 -30.48
N ASP A 402 -34.03 18.73 -30.50
CA ASP A 402 -34.83 19.68 -29.73
C ASP A 402 -34.87 19.25 -28.25
N ASN A 403 -34.55 20.18 -27.36
CA ASN A 403 -34.60 19.97 -25.91
C ASN A 403 -35.95 20.37 -25.33
N HIS A 404 -36.83 21.00 -26.13
CA HIS A 404 -38.11 21.52 -25.71
C HIS A 404 -38.02 22.41 -24.46
N GLY A 405 -37.01 23.30 -24.41
CA GLY A 405 -36.72 24.15 -23.26
C GLY A 405 -37.86 25.08 -22.80
N GLU A 406 -38.87 25.28 -23.65
CA GLU A 406 -40.11 26.01 -23.30
C GLU A 406 -40.99 25.25 -22.30
N VAL A 407 -40.89 23.92 -22.24
CA VAL A 407 -41.66 23.05 -21.32
C VAL A 407 -40.80 22.20 -20.40
N ALA A 408 -39.58 21.86 -20.82
CA ALA A 408 -38.58 21.08 -20.08
C ALA A 408 -37.40 22.00 -19.71
N ASP A 409 -37.52 22.72 -18.60
CA ASP A 409 -36.58 23.75 -18.17
C ASP A 409 -35.51 23.23 -17.18
N LYS A 410 -35.73 22.07 -16.54
CA LYS A 410 -34.78 21.48 -15.59
C LYS A 410 -33.98 20.32 -16.18
N THR A 411 -32.84 20.03 -15.55
CA THR A 411 -31.99 18.87 -15.86
C THR A 411 -32.76 17.55 -15.78
N GLU A 412 -33.64 17.38 -14.80
CA GLU A 412 -34.46 16.17 -14.66
C GLU A 412 -35.45 15.99 -15.83
N ASP A 413 -35.98 17.09 -16.35
CA ASP A 413 -36.90 17.07 -17.49
C ASP A 413 -36.15 16.73 -18.77
N TYR A 414 -34.94 17.28 -18.94
CA TYR A 414 -34.04 16.90 -20.02
C TYR A 414 -33.72 15.39 -19.97
N LEU A 415 -33.32 14.87 -18.80
CA LEU A 415 -33.02 13.44 -18.64
C LEU A 415 -34.23 12.57 -18.93
N TRP A 416 -35.41 12.90 -18.39
CA TRP A 416 -36.64 12.16 -18.62
C TRP A 416 -37.01 12.11 -20.11
N LEU A 417 -36.90 13.26 -20.80
CA LEU A 417 -37.18 13.35 -22.23
C LEU A 417 -36.19 12.50 -23.04
N LYS A 418 -34.89 12.66 -22.80
CA LYS A 418 -33.86 11.92 -23.55
C LYS A 418 -33.92 10.42 -23.27
N LEU A 419 -34.16 9.99 -22.02
CA LEU A 419 -34.32 8.57 -21.67
C LEU A 419 -35.53 7.92 -22.37
N ASN A 420 -36.65 8.64 -22.52
CA ASN A 420 -37.79 8.15 -23.32
C ASN A 420 -37.42 7.99 -24.81
N GLN A 421 -36.52 8.83 -25.34
CA GLN A 421 -36.08 8.81 -26.74
C GLN A 421 -35.02 7.73 -27.03
N VAL A 422 -34.41 7.11 -26.01
CA VAL A 422 -33.42 6.03 -26.20
C VAL A 422 -34.04 4.86 -26.98
N CYS A 423 -33.29 4.35 -27.95
CA CYS A 423 -33.65 3.23 -28.81
C CYS A 423 -32.64 2.08 -28.69
N PHE A 424 -33.14 0.86 -28.50
CA PHE A 424 -32.34 -0.36 -28.33
C PHE A 424 -32.31 -1.27 -29.56
N ASP A 425 -33.20 -1.07 -30.53
CA ASP A 425 -33.26 -1.90 -31.73
C ASP A 425 -32.10 -1.61 -32.68
N GLU A 426 -31.35 -2.64 -33.05
CA GLU A 426 -30.33 -2.56 -34.10
C GLU A 426 -30.96 -2.46 -35.50
N ASP A 427 -32.07 -3.17 -35.75
CA ASP A 427 -32.72 -3.32 -37.06
C ASP A 427 -33.61 -2.15 -37.48
N GLY A 428 -33.42 -0.97 -36.88
CA GLY A 428 -34.28 0.18 -37.08
C GLY A 428 -34.27 0.72 -38.51
N SER A 429 -35.39 0.57 -39.21
CA SER A 429 -35.74 1.29 -40.46
C SER A 429 -35.75 2.83 -40.35
N SER A 430 -35.37 3.40 -39.19
CA SER A 430 -35.34 4.82 -38.91
C SER A 430 -34.12 5.50 -39.54
N SER A 431 -34.28 6.77 -39.91
CA SER A 431 -33.13 7.59 -40.33
C SER A 431 -32.13 7.74 -39.17
N PRO A 432 -30.82 7.61 -39.41
CA PRO A 432 -29.80 7.67 -38.36
C PRO A 432 -29.79 9.00 -37.60
N GLN A 433 -30.34 10.07 -38.18
CA GLN A 433 -30.47 11.39 -37.55
C GLN A 433 -31.50 11.43 -36.40
N ASP A 434 -32.46 10.51 -36.34
CA ASP A 434 -33.46 10.43 -35.27
C ASP A 434 -33.27 9.20 -34.38
N ARG A 435 -32.06 8.63 -34.33
CA ARG A 435 -31.74 7.52 -33.43
C ARG A 435 -30.76 8.02 -32.37
N MET A 436 -31.14 7.86 -31.11
CA MET A 436 -30.25 8.04 -29.98
C MET A 436 -30.13 6.72 -29.22
N THR A 437 -28.92 6.20 -29.13
CA THR A 437 -28.61 5.04 -28.30
C THR A 437 -28.27 5.48 -26.90
N LEU A 438 -28.36 4.56 -25.94
CA LEU A 438 -27.97 4.85 -24.56
C LEU A 438 -26.49 5.25 -24.47
N ALA A 439 -25.61 4.59 -25.23
CA ALA A 439 -24.18 4.92 -25.27
C ALA A 439 -23.92 6.34 -25.80
N GLN A 440 -24.69 6.81 -26.79
CA GLN A 440 -24.59 8.19 -27.28
C GLN A 440 -25.01 9.20 -26.21
N LEU A 441 -26.12 8.93 -25.49
CA LEU A 441 -26.57 9.78 -24.38
C LEU A 441 -25.55 9.80 -23.24
N GLN A 442 -24.98 8.64 -22.90
CA GLN A 442 -23.96 8.50 -21.87
C GLN A 442 -22.71 9.32 -22.22
N LYS A 443 -22.23 9.20 -23.46
CA LYS A 443 -21.12 9.99 -23.98
C LYS A 443 -21.40 11.49 -23.90
N GLN A 444 -22.59 11.91 -24.33
CA GLN A 444 -22.97 13.31 -24.34
C GLN A 444 -22.95 13.92 -22.94
N LEU A 445 -23.42 13.18 -21.92
CA LEU A 445 -23.47 13.66 -20.54
C LEU A 445 -22.10 13.65 -19.85
N LEU A 446 -21.29 12.61 -20.08
CA LEU A 446 -20.00 12.42 -19.40
C LEU A 446 -18.86 13.19 -20.09
N GLU A 447 -18.77 13.12 -21.42
CA GLU A 447 -17.64 13.65 -22.19
C GLU A 447 -17.98 15.02 -22.83
N ASP A 448 -19.11 15.11 -23.55
CA ASP A 448 -19.39 16.31 -24.36
C ASP A 448 -19.86 17.50 -23.48
N TYR A 449 -20.71 17.25 -22.48
CA TYR A 449 -21.11 18.24 -21.49
C TYR A 449 -20.12 18.32 -20.33
N GLY A 450 -19.77 17.17 -19.75
CA GLY A 450 -18.81 17.05 -18.67
C GLY A 450 -19.21 17.79 -17.39
N GLU A 451 -18.29 17.81 -16.42
CA GLU A 451 -18.52 18.32 -15.08
C GLU A 451 -18.75 19.84 -15.01
N SER A 452 -18.12 20.59 -15.92
CA SER A 452 -18.22 22.05 -15.98
C SER A 452 -19.64 22.50 -16.32
N HIS A 453 -20.29 21.83 -17.27
CA HIS A 453 -21.68 22.12 -17.65
C HIS A 453 -22.66 21.97 -16.48
N PHE A 454 -22.46 20.95 -15.64
CA PHE A 454 -23.32 20.68 -14.48
C PHE A 454 -22.90 21.40 -13.21
N SER A 455 -21.85 22.23 -13.25
CA SER A 455 -21.27 22.86 -12.06
C SER A 455 -21.03 21.84 -10.95
N ALA A 456 -20.46 20.68 -11.31
CA ALA A 456 -20.48 19.47 -10.49
C ALA A 456 -19.87 19.66 -9.09
N SER A 457 -18.90 20.57 -8.95
CA SER A 457 -18.32 20.96 -7.66
C SER A 457 -19.34 21.59 -6.69
N HIS A 458 -20.27 22.40 -7.21
CA HIS A 458 -21.31 23.07 -6.43
C HIS A 458 -22.56 22.19 -6.25
N GLN A 459 -22.88 21.36 -7.23
CA GLN A 459 -24.07 20.49 -7.24
C GLN A 459 -23.71 19.01 -7.44
N PRO A 460 -22.97 18.39 -6.51
CA PRO A 460 -22.49 17.02 -6.70
C PRO A 460 -23.61 15.99 -6.73
N PHE A 461 -24.68 16.17 -5.96
CA PHE A 461 -25.84 15.27 -6.00
C PHE A 461 -26.55 15.29 -7.36
N LEU A 462 -26.63 16.47 -8.00
CA LEU A 462 -27.23 16.59 -9.33
C LEU A 462 -26.39 15.85 -10.38
N TYR A 463 -25.07 16.05 -10.38
CA TYR A 463 -24.22 15.36 -11.35
C TYR A 463 -24.15 13.85 -11.10
N PHE A 464 -24.13 13.42 -9.83
CA PHE A 464 -24.31 12.02 -9.47
C PHE A 464 -25.62 11.46 -10.02
N GLN A 465 -26.75 12.16 -9.85
CA GLN A 465 -28.05 11.77 -10.37
C GLN A 465 -28.04 11.64 -11.91
N VAL A 466 -27.42 12.58 -12.62
CA VAL A 466 -27.26 12.53 -14.09
C VAL A 466 -26.55 11.26 -14.53
N LEU A 467 -25.40 10.94 -13.93
CA LEU A 467 -24.61 9.76 -14.28
C LEU A 467 -25.30 8.46 -13.84
N PHE A 468 -25.86 8.43 -12.64
CA PHE A 468 -26.46 7.23 -12.06
C PHE A 468 -27.76 6.84 -12.76
N LEU A 469 -28.65 7.80 -13.08
CA LEU A 469 -29.88 7.54 -13.84
C LEU A 469 -29.61 7.18 -15.31
N THR A 470 -28.45 7.55 -15.86
CA THR A 470 -28.01 7.07 -17.17
C THR A 470 -27.20 5.78 -17.12
N ALA A 471 -27.25 5.08 -15.98
CA ALA A 471 -26.62 3.78 -15.74
C ALA A 471 -25.08 3.77 -15.85
N GLN A 472 -24.44 4.93 -15.66
CA GLN A 472 -22.98 5.10 -15.62
C GLN A 472 -22.48 5.02 -14.17
N PHE A 473 -22.73 3.88 -13.52
CA PHE A 473 -22.55 3.72 -12.08
C PHE A 473 -21.11 3.96 -11.62
N GLU A 474 -20.14 3.42 -12.35
CA GLU A 474 -18.72 3.50 -12.04
C GLU A 474 -18.23 4.95 -12.09
N ALA A 475 -18.64 5.70 -13.12
CA ALA A 475 -18.32 7.12 -13.25
C ALA A 475 -19.00 7.95 -12.15
N ALA A 476 -20.26 7.66 -11.84
CA ALA A 476 -20.99 8.33 -10.76
C ALA A 476 -20.31 8.14 -9.40
N ILE A 477 -19.89 6.91 -9.08
CA ILE A 477 -19.16 6.59 -7.85
C ILE A 477 -17.79 7.28 -7.82
N ALA A 478 -17.03 7.20 -8.92
CA ALA A 478 -15.71 7.82 -9.01
C ALA A 478 -15.79 9.34 -8.81
N PHE A 479 -16.79 10.00 -9.43
CA PHE A 479 -17.07 11.42 -9.22
C PHE A 479 -17.40 11.70 -7.74
N LEU A 480 -18.36 10.97 -7.17
CA LEU A 480 -18.83 11.20 -5.80
C LEU A 480 -17.69 10.98 -4.78
N PHE A 481 -16.79 10.04 -5.04
CA PHE A 481 -15.61 9.76 -4.21
C PHE A 481 -14.56 10.88 -4.25
N ARG A 482 -14.52 11.71 -5.29
CA ARG A 482 -13.64 12.89 -5.30
C ARG A 482 -14.09 13.95 -4.28
N VAL A 483 -15.37 14.01 -3.96
CA VAL A 483 -15.95 14.96 -3.01
C VAL A 483 -15.80 14.43 -1.59
N GLU A 484 -14.90 15.01 -0.79
CA GLU A 484 -14.51 14.52 0.53
C GLU A 484 -15.68 14.19 1.46
N ARG A 485 -16.62 15.14 1.63
CA ARG A 485 -17.80 14.97 2.49
C ARG A 485 -18.76 13.87 2.04
N LEU A 486 -18.62 13.38 0.80
CA LEU A 486 -19.49 12.35 0.20
C LEU A 486 -18.75 11.02 -0.05
N ARG A 487 -17.46 10.92 0.31
CA ARG A 487 -16.64 9.71 0.11
C ARG A 487 -17.26 8.47 0.72
N SER A 488 -17.72 8.58 1.97
CA SER A 488 -18.38 7.49 2.67
C SER A 488 -19.58 6.99 1.85
N HIS A 489 -20.48 7.87 1.42
CA HIS A 489 -21.61 7.49 0.57
C HIS A 489 -21.19 6.80 -0.72
N ALA A 490 -20.19 7.33 -1.44
CA ALA A 490 -19.69 6.75 -2.68
C ALA A 490 -19.19 5.30 -2.49
N VAL A 491 -18.42 5.06 -1.44
CA VAL A 491 -17.89 3.73 -1.11
C VAL A 491 -19.01 2.75 -0.79
N HIS A 492 -19.99 3.16 0.00
CA HIS A 492 -21.10 2.27 0.38
C HIS A 492 -22.04 1.98 -0.80
N VAL A 493 -22.25 2.92 -1.71
CA VAL A 493 -22.94 2.65 -2.98
C VAL A 493 -22.15 1.65 -3.81
N ALA A 494 -20.82 1.77 -3.88
CA ALA A 494 -19.96 0.81 -4.57
C ALA A 494 -20.04 -0.60 -3.96
N LEU A 495 -20.04 -0.71 -2.63
CA LEU A 495 -20.22 -1.98 -1.92
C LEU A 495 -21.57 -2.63 -2.25
N VAL A 496 -22.64 -1.84 -2.29
CA VAL A 496 -23.98 -2.34 -2.68
C VAL A 496 -23.98 -2.86 -4.11
N LEU A 497 -23.44 -2.10 -5.07
CA LEU A 497 -23.35 -2.56 -6.45
C LEU A 497 -22.44 -3.77 -6.62
N TYR A 498 -21.37 -3.87 -5.82
CA TYR A 498 -20.48 -5.02 -5.79
C TYR A 498 -21.22 -6.29 -5.32
N GLU A 499 -21.95 -6.21 -4.21
CA GLU A 499 -22.72 -7.35 -3.67
C GLU A 499 -23.85 -7.78 -4.61
N LEU A 500 -24.49 -6.83 -5.29
CA LEU A 500 -25.51 -7.11 -6.32
C LEU A 500 -24.90 -7.58 -7.66
N LYS A 501 -23.57 -7.67 -7.78
CA LYS A 501 -22.84 -8.01 -9.01
C LYS A 501 -23.20 -7.10 -10.19
N LEU A 502 -23.45 -5.81 -9.91
CA LEU A 502 -23.70 -4.77 -10.90
C LEU A 502 -22.47 -3.89 -11.16
N LEU A 503 -21.51 -3.87 -10.23
CA LEU A 503 -20.29 -3.09 -10.34
C LEU A 503 -19.29 -3.74 -11.33
N LEU A 504 -18.88 -2.99 -12.35
CA LEU A 504 -17.80 -3.38 -13.26
C LEU A 504 -16.45 -3.02 -12.65
N LYS A 505 -15.65 -4.04 -12.35
CA LYS A 505 -14.34 -3.89 -11.71
C LYS A 505 -13.19 -3.89 -12.71
N SER A 506 -12.18 -3.06 -12.47
CA SER A 506 -10.91 -3.12 -13.20
C SER A 506 -10.14 -4.38 -12.85
N SER A 507 -9.44 -4.96 -13.84
CA SER A 507 -8.60 -6.14 -13.71
C SER A 507 -7.23 -5.87 -13.06
N GLY A 508 -6.70 -4.65 -13.24
CA GLY A 508 -5.37 -4.26 -12.73
C GLY A 508 -5.42 -3.35 -11.50
N GLN A 509 -4.56 -3.61 -10.51
CA GLN A 509 -4.43 -2.77 -9.31
C GLN A 509 -3.89 -1.36 -9.61
N SER A 510 -2.98 -1.26 -10.57
CA SER A 510 -2.32 -0.01 -10.96
C SER A 510 -3.19 0.88 -11.85
N ALA A 511 -4.39 0.43 -12.23
CA ALA A 511 -5.34 1.24 -12.95
C ALA A 511 -5.75 2.47 -12.13
N GLN A 512 -6.10 3.55 -12.83
CA GLN A 512 -6.78 4.71 -12.26
C GLN A 512 -8.10 4.26 -11.58
N LEU A 513 -8.66 5.13 -10.73
CA LEU A 513 -9.91 4.81 -10.02
C LEU A 513 -11.03 4.47 -11.01
N LEU A 514 -11.15 5.26 -12.08
CA LEU A 514 -12.01 5.01 -13.21
C LEU A 514 -11.13 4.69 -14.43
N SER A 515 -11.45 3.63 -15.16
CA SER A 515 -10.63 3.16 -16.29
C SER A 515 -11.50 2.54 -17.38
N GLN A 516 -10.93 2.33 -18.57
CA GLN A 516 -11.56 1.58 -19.66
C GLN A 516 -10.61 0.47 -20.11
N GLU A 517 -11.13 -0.75 -20.25
CA GLU A 517 -10.32 -1.89 -20.69
C GLU A 517 -10.44 -2.12 -22.20
N ALA A 518 -9.38 -2.68 -22.78
CA ALA A 518 -9.39 -3.08 -24.19
C ALA A 518 -10.41 -4.20 -24.41
N GLY A 519 -11.39 -3.96 -25.29
CA GLY A 519 -12.47 -4.90 -25.60
C GLY A 519 -13.81 -4.55 -24.94
N ASP A 520 -13.83 -3.59 -24.01
CA ASP A 520 -15.09 -3.07 -23.49
C ASP A 520 -15.85 -2.29 -24.57
N PRO A 521 -17.19 -2.37 -24.61
CA PRO A 521 -18.00 -1.52 -25.47
C PRO A 521 -17.73 -0.03 -25.23
N PRO A 522 -17.99 0.84 -26.22
CA PRO A 522 -17.87 2.29 -26.04
C PRO A 522 -18.66 2.78 -24.81
N MET A 523 -18.08 3.72 -24.07
CA MET A 523 -18.61 4.33 -22.84
C MET A 523 -18.72 3.42 -21.61
N VAL A 524 -18.41 2.13 -21.73
CA VAL A 524 -18.30 1.28 -20.55
C VAL A 524 -17.02 1.62 -19.80
N ARG A 525 -17.18 2.10 -18.57
CA ARG A 525 -16.10 2.38 -17.63
C ARG A 525 -16.08 1.31 -16.54
N ARG A 526 -14.91 1.08 -15.96
CA ARG A 526 -14.70 0.16 -14.85
C ARG A 526 -14.10 0.88 -13.65
N LEU A 527 -14.56 0.51 -12.46
CA LEU A 527 -14.09 1.04 -11.20
C LEU A 527 -13.01 0.14 -10.60
N ASN A 528 -11.87 0.72 -10.20
CA ASN A 528 -10.86 0.01 -9.44
C ASN A 528 -11.33 -0.14 -7.98
N PHE A 529 -12.16 -1.15 -7.74
CA PHE A 529 -12.81 -1.41 -6.46
C PHE A 529 -11.80 -1.64 -5.32
N ILE A 530 -10.70 -2.34 -5.59
CA ILE A 530 -9.62 -2.55 -4.63
C ILE A 530 -9.05 -1.20 -4.19
N ARG A 531 -8.70 -0.35 -5.16
CA ARG A 531 -8.15 0.99 -4.89
C ARG A 531 -9.13 1.88 -4.16
N LEU A 532 -10.41 1.84 -4.51
CA LEU A 532 -11.45 2.59 -3.81
C LEU A 532 -11.43 2.27 -2.31
N LEU A 533 -11.42 0.99 -1.96
CA LEU A 533 -11.40 0.56 -0.56
C LEU A 533 -10.10 0.96 0.14
N MET A 534 -8.94 0.73 -0.48
CA MET A 534 -7.64 1.12 0.10
C MET A 534 -7.54 2.63 0.33
N LEU A 535 -8.00 3.46 -0.62
CA LEU A 535 -8.00 4.92 -0.45
C LEU A 535 -8.94 5.38 0.66
N TYR A 536 -10.10 4.71 0.81
CA TYR A 536 -11.06 5.03 1.85
C TYR A 536 -10.56 4.61 3.24
N THR A 537 -10.05 3.38 3.39
CA THR A 537 -9.59 2.86 4.68
C THR A 537 -8.36 3.57 5.20
N ARG A 538 -7.46 4.03 4.32
CA ARG A 538 -6.21 4.71 4.67
C ARG A 538 -6.36 5.83 5.71
N LYS A 539 -7.50 6.53 5.71
CA LYS A 539 -7.82 7.59 6.69
C LYS A 539 -7.84 7.07 8.15
N PHE A 540 -8.27 5.83 8.36
CA PHE A 540 -8.55 5.27 9.68
C PHE A 540 -7.90 3.91 9.95
N GLU A 541 -7.01 3.42 9.08
CA GLU A 541 -6.26 2.17 9.30
C GLU A 541 -5.44 2.16 10.59
N SER A 542 -4.87 3.32 10.97
CA SER A 542 -4.07 3.45 12.19
C SER A 542 -4.90 3.62 13.46
N THR A 543 -6.12 4.17 13.36
CA THR A 543 -6.98 4.46 14.52
C THR A 543 -8.02 3.38 14.77
N ASP A 544 -8.58 2.81 13.69
CA ASP A 544 -9.72 1.89 13.70
C ASP A 544 -9.46 0.66 12.79
N PRO A 545 -8.37 -0.10 13.01
CA PRO A 545 -8.03 -1.22 12.14
C PRO A 545 -9.09 -2.33 12.13
N ARG A 546 -9.91 -2.45 13.18
CA ARG A 546 -11.05 -3.39 13.22
C ARG A 546 -12.10 -3.07 12.17
N GLU A 547 -12.37 -1.78 11.96
CA GLU A 547 -13.33 -1.32 10.96
C GLU A 547 -12.72 -1.48 9.57
N ALA A 548 -11.44 -1.13 9.38
CA ALA A 548 -10.74 -1.30 8.11
C ALA A 548 -10.75 -2.76 7.63
N LEU A 549 -10.57 -3.71 8.56
CA LEU A 549 -10.65 -5.14 8.27
C LEU A 549 -12.03 -5.56 7.72
N GLN A 550 -13.13 -4.92 8.17
CA GLN A 550 -14.47 -5.19 7.64
C GLN A 550 -14.59 -4.84 6.15
N TYR A 551 -13.97 -3.73 5.73
CA TYR A 551 -13.95 -3.31 4.33
C TYR A 551 -13.07 -4.24 3.50
N PHE A 552 -11.89 -4.62 4.00
CA PHE A 552 -11.03 -5.56 3.28
C PHE A 552 -11.66 -6.94 3.11
N TYR A 553 -12.58 -7.35 3.98
CA TYR A 553 -13.30 -8.62 3.81
C TYR A 553 -14.10 -8.71 2.50
N PHE A 554 -14.50 -7.59 1.89
CA PHE A 554 -15.11 -7.60 0.55
C PHE A 554 -14.15 -8.07 -0.54
N LEU A 555 -12.83 -7.98 -0.30
CA LEU A 555 -11.77 -8.42 -1.22
C LEU A 555 -11.39 -9.89 -1.07
N ARG A 556 -12.10 -10.68 -0.24
CA ARG A 556 -11.79 -12.10 0.04
C ARG A 556 -11.74 -13.00 -1.19
N ASN A 557 -12.52 -12.66 -2.23
CA ASN A 557 -12.59 -13.39 -3.49
C ASN A 557 -11.75 -12.75 -4.60
N GLU A 558 -11.14 -11.61 -4.33
CA GLU A 558 -10.34 -10.87 -5.29
C GLU A 558 -8.89 -11.35 -5.27
N LYS A 559 -8.30 -11.42 -6.47
CA LYS A 559 -6.90 -11.78 -6.65
C LYS A 559 -6.20 -10.70 -7.44
N ASP A 560 -4.92 -10.55 -7.18
CA ASP A 560 -4.09 -9.63 -7.96
C ASP A 560 -3.61 -10.23 -9.29
N SER A 561 -2.81 -9.46 -10.03
CA SER A 561 -2.18 -9.88 -11.28
C SER A 561 -1.22 -11.07 -11.11
N GLN A 562 -0.72 -11.33 -9.90
CA GLN A 562 0.13 -12.48 -9.57
C GLN A 562 -0.69 -13.67 -9.04
N GLY A 563 -2.00 -13.52 -8.87
CA GLY A 563 -2.90 -14.53 -8.32
C GLY A 563 -2.95 -14.56 -6.78
N GLU A 564 -2.29 -13.62 -6.09
CA GLU A 564 -2.34 -13.50 -4.64
C GLU A 564 -3.72 -13.01 -4.18
N ASN A 565 -4.18 -13.52 -3.04
CA ASN A 565 -5.43 -13.09 -2.44
C ASN A 565 -5.30 -11.65 -1.88
N MET A 566 -6.16 -10.75 -2.37
CA MET A 566 -6.13 -9.34 -2.01
C MET A 566 -6.43 -9.08 -0.53
N PHE A 567 -7.36 -9.82 0.05
CA PHE A 567 -7.65 -9.73 1.48
C PHE A 567 -6.40 -10.01 2.31
N MET A 568 -5.64 -11.07 1.98
CA MET A 568 -4.41 -11.39 2.71
C MET A 568 -3.35 -10.28 2.60
N ARG A 569 -3.23 -9.64 1.43
CA ARG A 569 -2.29 -8.54 1.21
C ARG A 569 -2.69 -7.30 2.01
N CYS A 570 -3.94 -6.85 1.89
CA CYS A 570 -4.43 -5.68 2.62
C CYS A 570 -4.38 -5.88 4.14
N VAL A 571 -4.66 -7.10 4.62
CA VAL A 571 -4.52 -7.43 6.06
C VAL A 571 -3.06 -7.37 6.50
N SER A 572 -2.12 -7.84 5.69
CA SER A 572 -0.68 -7.76 6.00
C SER A 572 -0.24 -6.31 6.15
N GLU A 573 -0.59 -5.46 5.18
CA GLU A 573 -0.30 -4.02 5.21
C GLU A 573 -0.95 -3.35 6.44
N LEU A 574 -2.22 -3.65 6.71
CA LEU A 574 -2.98 -3.13 7.86
C LEU A 574 -2.34 -3.47 9.21
N VAL A 575 -1.97 -4.74 9.42
CA VAL A 575 -1.41 -5.19 10.70
C VAL A 575 -0.04 -4.54 10.94
N ILE A 576 0.77 -4.40 9.89
CA ILE A 576 2.08 -3.78 10.00
C ILE A 576 1.98 -2.26 10.26
N GLU A 577 1.05 -1.58 9.60
CA GLU A 577 0.88 -0.13 9.76
C GLU A 577 0.26 0.22 11.13
N SER A 578 -0.79 -0.51 11.54
CA SER A 578 -1.47 -0.30 12.83
C SER A 578 -0.65 -0.74 14.04
N ARG A 579 0.29 -1.68 13.87
CA ARG A 579 1.05 -2.34 14.95
C ARG A 579 0.18 -3.09 15.96
N GLU A 580 -1.09 -3.36 15.66
CA GLU A 580 -2.03 -4.05 16.55
C GLU A 580 -2.05 -5.58 16.31
N PHE A 581 -0.88 -6.21 16.34
CA PHE A 581 -0.68 -7.65 16.05
C PHE A 581 -1.58 -8.55 16.92
N ASP A 582 -1.52 -8.39 18.24
CA ASP A 582 -2.25 -9.23 19.19
C ASP A 582 -3.76 -9.15 19.01
N MET A 583 -4.28 -7.96 18.67
CA MET A 583 -5.72 -7.76 18.53
C MET A 583 -6.23 -8.31 17.20
N LEU A 584 -5.53 -8.04 16.10
CA LEU A 584 -5.95 -8.46 14.78
C LEU A 584 -5.69 -9.95 14.52
N LEU A 585 -4.49 -10.42 14.85
CA LEU A 585 -4.04 -11.78 14.57
C LEU A 585 -4.17 -12.72 15.76
N GLY A 586 -4.36 -12.21 16.98
CA GLY A 586 -4.41 -13.02 18.19
C GLY A 586 -3.05 -13.14 18.86
N ARG A 587 -3.04 -13.75 20.05
CA ARG A 587 -1.84 -13.88 20.90
C ARG A 587 -1.74 -15.27 21.52
N LEU A 588 -0.54 -15.67 21.88
CA LEU A 588 -0.32 -16.89 22.66
C LEU A 588 -0.43 -16.59 24.16
N GLU A 589 -1.18 -17.43 24.87
CA GLU A 589 -1.26 -17.43 26.33
C GLU A 589 -0.11 -18.28 26.92
N LYS A 590 0.09 -18.20 28.24
CA LYS A 590 1.22 -18.87 28.93
C LYS A 590 1.22 -20.39 28.82
N ASP A 591 0.05 -20.98 28.64
CA ASP A 591 -0.13 -22.43 28.42
C ASP A 591 0.19 -22.86 26.98
N GLY A 592 0.51 -21.92 26.09
CA GLY A 592 0.73 -22.17 24.66
C GLY A 592 -0.57 -22.23 23.86
N SER A 593 -1.73 -22.01 24.47
CA SER A 593 -2.99 -21.86 23.74
C SER A 593 -3.03 -20.51 23.02
N ARG A 594 -3.66 -20.47 21.84
CA ARG A 594 -3.84 -19.24 21.07
C ARG A 594 -5.17 -18.60 21.42
N LYS A 595 -5.13 -17.37 21.92
CA LYS A 595 -6.32 -16.51 21.99
C LYS A 595 -6.60 -15.95 20.59
N PRO A 596 -7.81 -16.16 20.04
CA PRO A 596 -8.15 -15.72 18.69
C PRO A 596 -8.13 -14.19 18.57
N GLY A 597 -7.69 -13.71 17.42
CA GLY A 597 -7.76 -12.31 17.02
C GLY A 597 -9.07 -12.01 16.28
N VAL A 598 -9.21 -10.77 15.83
CA VAL A 598 -10.39 -10.35 15.04
C VAL A 598 -10.44 -11.09 13.70
N ILE A 599 -9.28 -11.42 13.11
CA ILE A 599 -9.21 -12.12 11.83
C ILE A 599 -9.84 -13.53 11.85
N ASP A 600 -9.84 -14.20 13.01
CA ASP A 600 -10.44 -15.53 13.17
C ASP A 600 -11.96 -15.53 12.95
N LYS A 601 -12.61 -14.36 12.98
CA LYS A 601 -14.02 -14.24 12.59
C LYS A 601 -14.21 -14.40 11.08
N PHE A 602 -13.23 -14.05 10.25
CA PHE A 602 -13.41 -13.95 8.80
C PHE A 602 -12.86 -15.15 8.03
N ALA A 603 -11.78 -15.75 8.53
CA ALA A 603 -11.06 -16.81 7.85
C ALA A 603 -11.08 -18.09 8.69
N GLY A 604 -11.36 -19.22 8.05
CA GLY A 604 -11.28 -20.53 8.69
C GLY A 604 -9.84 -20.90 9.07
N ASP A 605 -8.91 -20.80 8.12
CA ASP A 605 -7.48 -21.01 8.38
C ASP A 605 -6.71 -19.68 8.34
N THR A 606 -6.38 -19.16 9.52
CA THR A 606 -5.63 -17.91 9.68
C THR A 606 -4.12 -18.10 9.56
N ARG A 607 -3.62 -19.34 9.51
CA ARG A 607 -2.18 -19.62 9.51
C ARG A 607 -1.47 -19.01 8.31
N ALA A 608 -2.05 -19.13 7.11
CA ALA A 608 -1.45 -18.57 5.89
C ALA A 608 -1.29 -17.04 5.98
N ILE A 609 -2.26 -16.36 6.59
CA ILE A 609 -2.23 -14.91 6.76
C ILE A 609 -1.17 -14.52 7.79
N ILE A 610 -1.16 -15.18 8.94
CA ILE A 610 -0.20 -14.90 10.01
C ILE A 610 1.24 -15.12 9.51
N THR A 611 1.50 -16.19 8.76
CA THR A 611 2.82 -16.44 8.16
C THR A 611 3.22 -15.35 7.17
N LYS A 612 2.28 -14.83 6.36
CA LYS A 612 2.54 -13.71 5.45
C LYS A 612 2.93 -12.44 6.22
N VAL A 613 2.17 -12.10 7.27
CA VAL A 613 2.48 -10.94 8.11
C VAL A 613 3.82 -11.12 8.83
N ALA A 614 4.13 -12.33 9.30
CA ALA A 614 5.41 -12.64 9.93
C ALA A 614 6.59 -12.41 8.97
N SER A 615 6.47 -12.87 7.72
CA SER A 615 7.48 -12.65 6.69
C SER A 615 7.64 -11.17 6.33
N GLU A 616 6.55 -10.41 6.26
CA GLU A 616 6.65 -8.97 6.03
C GLU A 616 7.28 -8.22 7.21
N ALA A 617 6.97 -8.62 8.44
CA ALA A 617 7.59 -8.09 9.65
C ALA A 617 9.11 -8.39 9.68
N GLU A 618 9.52 -9.61 9.31
CA GLU A 618 10.92 -10.00 9.17
C GLU A 618 11.63 -9.13 8.12
N ASN A 619 11.03 -8.95 6.95
CA ASN A 619 11.59 -8.11 5.87
C ASN A 619 11.71 -6.63 6.26
N LYS A 620 10.85 -6.14 7.15
CA LYS A 620 10.91 -4.77 7.71
C LYS A 620 11.86 -4.64 8.91
N GLY A 621 12.55 -5.72 9.32
CA GLY A 621 13.49 -5.74 10.44
C GLY A 621 12.83 -5.82 11.82
N LEU A 622 11.54 -6.14 11.90
CA LEU A 622 10.79 -6.30 13.15
C LEU A 622 10.92 -7.73 13.68
N PHE A 623 12.16 -8.15 13.97
CA PHE A 623 12.47 -9.55 14.28
C PHE A 623 11.75 -10.08 15.53
N GLU A 624 11.64 -9.29 16.61
CA GLU A 624 10.93 -9.72 17.83
C GLU A 624 9.44 -9.99 17.57
N GLU A 625 8.80 -9.15 16.74
CA GLU A 625 7.40 -9.35 16.35
C GLU A 625 7.26 -10.51 15.35
N ALA A 626 8.18 -10.64 14.40
CA ALA A 626 8.21 -11.77 13.48
C ALA A 626 8.31 -13.11 14.23
N VAL A 627 9.12 -13.21 15.27
CA VAL A 627 9.19 -14.38 16.16
C VAL A 627 7.82 -14.69 16.76
N LYS A 628 7.15 -13.72 17.39
CA LYS A 628 5.83 -13.93 18.00
C LYS A 628 4.80 -14.39 16.96
N LEU A 629 4.83 -13.82 15.77
CA LEU A 629 3.91 -14.16 14.68
C LEU A 629 4.20 -15.55 14.09
N TYR A 630 5.46 -15.92 13.89
CA TYR A 630 5.80 -17.28 13.45
C TYR A 630 5.45 -18.32 14.51
N GLU A 631 5.59 -17.98 15.79
CA GLU A 631 5.14 -18.83 16.89
C GLU A 631 3.62 -19.01 16.85
N LEU A 632 2.87 -17.93 16.63
CA LEU A 632 1.42 -17.95 16.45
C LEU A 632 0.98 -18.79 15.23
N ALA A 633 1.77 -18.77 14.16
CA ALA A 633 1.60 -19.60 12.97
C ALA A 633 2.06 -21.05 13.15
N LYS A 634 2.60 -21.42 14.32
CA LYS A 634 3.19 -22.74 14.63
C LYS A 634 4.37 -23.13 13.72
N ASN A 635 5.18 -22.16 13.31
CA ASN A 635 6.39 -22.38 12.53
C ASN A 635 7.63 -22.35 13.44
N ALA A 636 7.95 -23.51 14.05
CA ALA A 636 9.04 -23.62 15.02
C ALA A 636 10.42 -23.33 14.41
N ASP A 637 10.66 -23.74 13.16
CA ASP A 637 11.96 -23.56 12.50
C ASP A 637 12.32 -22.07 12.40
N LYS A 638 11.39 -21.25 11.90
CA LYS A 638 11.59 -19.80 11.79
C LYS A 638 11.72 -19.09 13.12
N VAL A 639 10.96 -19.53 14.13
CA VAL A 639 11.06 -19.00 15.51
C VAL A 639 12.47 -19.19 16.05
N LEU A 640 13.00 -20.42 15.97
CA LEU A 640 14.32 -20.75 16.52
C LEU A 640 15.43 -20.09 15.69
N GLU A 641 15.30 -20.05 14.35
CA GLU A 641 16.27 -19.38 13.47
C GLU A 641 16.42 -17.89 13.83
N LEU A 642 15.29 -17.16 13.96
CA LEU A 642 15.30 -15.74 14.32
C LEU A 642 15.76 -15.53 15.76
N MET A 643 15.40 -16.41 16.69
CA MET A 643 15.85 -16.31 18.07
C MET A 643 17.36 -16.50 18.18
N ASN A 644 17.94 -17.44 17.44
CA ASN A 644 19.39 -17.63 17.40
C ASN A 644 20.11 -16.35 16.92
N LYS A 645 19.58 -15.72 15.85
CA LYS A 645 20.10 -14.44 15.33
C LYS A 645 19.97 -13.30 16.35
N LEU A 646 18.88 -13.24 17.11
CA LEU A 646 18.66 -12.22 18.15
C LEU A 646 19.51 -12.45 19.40
N LEU A 647 19.71 -13.70 19.82
CA LEU A 647 20.47 -14.05 21.01
C LEU A 647 21.97 -13.92 20.80
N SER A 648 22.47 -14.33 19.63
CA SER A 648 23.89 -14.31 19.28
C SER A 648 24.63 -13.02 19.69
N PRO A 649 24.17 -11.80 19.36
CA PRO A 649 24.89 -10.57 19.71
C PRO A 649 24.77 -10.15 21.19
N VAL A 650 23.84 -10.71 21.98
CA VAL A 650 23.56 -10.25 23.35
C VAL A 650 24.07 -11.18 24.46
N ILE A 651 24.49 -12.40 24.13
CA ILE A 651 24.84 -13.44 25.12
C ILE A 651 25.93 -12.99 26.10
N ALA A 652 27.03 -12.41 25.61
CA ALA A 652 28.17 -12.00 26.43
C ALA A 652 27.91 -10.73 27.27
N GLN A 653 26.86 -9.95 26.95
CA GLN A 653 26.57 -8.68 27.62
C GLN A 653 26.19 -8.89 29.10
N VAL A 654 26.44 -7.88 29.94
CA VAL A 654 26.01 -7.92 31.34
C VAL A 654 24.48 -7.78 31.39
N SER A 655 23.81 -8.62 32.19
CA SER A 655 22.36 -8.59 32.33
C SER A 655 21.94 -7.46 33.28
N GLU A 656 21.68 -6.29 32.73
CA GLU A 656 21.08 -5.17 33.47
C GLU A 656 19.55 -5.22 33.41
N PRO A 657 18.83 -4.70 34.43
CA PRO A 657 17.37 -4.58 34.39
C PRO A 657 16.91 -3.81 33.15
N GLN A 658 15.94 -4.34 32.40
CA GLN A 658 15.40 -3.78 31.15
C GLN A 658 16.38 -3.77 29.96
N SER A 659 17.54 -4.42 30.09
CA SER A 659 18.45 -4.59 28.96
C SER A 659 17.83 -5.41 27.83
N ASN A 660 18.33 -5.22 26.60
CA ASN A 660 17.95 -6.07 25.46
C ASN A 660 18.25 -7.55 25.75
N LYS A 661 19.35 -7.85 26.45
CA LYS A 661 19.70 -9.20 26.88
C LYS A 661 18.60 -9.81 27.75
N GLU A 662 18.17 -9.12 28.80
CA GLU A 662 17.13 -9.63 29.70
C GLU A 662 15.80 -9.86 28.99
N ARG A 663 15.37 -8.89 28.15
CA ARG A 663 14.13 -9.02 27.37
C ARG A 663 14.17 -10.24 26.44
N LEU A 664 15.25 -10.40 25.66
CA LEU A 664 15.41 -11.51 24.73
C LEU A 664 15.58 -12.84 25.46
N LYS A 665 16.30 -12.86 26.59
CA LYS A 665 16.41 -14.04 27.47
C LYS A 665 15.04 -14.49 27.95
N ASN A 666 14.24 -13.58 28.49
CA ASN A 666 12.91 -13.89 29.00
C ASN A 666 12.00 -14.45 27.89
N MET A 667 12.08 -13.87 26.68
CA MET A 667 11.35 -14.39 25.52
C MET A 667 11.82 -15.79 25.12
N ALA A 668 13.13 -16.01 25.03
CA ALA A 668 13.72 -17.30 24.66
C ALA A 668 13.42 -18.40 25.68
N VAL A 669 13.55 -18.12 26.99
CA VAL A 669 13.21 -19.06 28.07
C VAL A 669 11.74 -19.43 27.99
N ALA A 670 10.84 -18.45 27.81
CA ALA A 670 9.42 -18.72 27.70
C ALA A 670 9.08 -19.60 26.48
N ILE A 671 9.76 -19.40 25.34
CA ILE A 671 9.62 -20.26 24.14
C ILE A 671 10.14 -21.68 24.44
N ALA A 672 11.32 -21.79 25.05
CA ALA A 672 11.93 -23.07 25.40
C ALA A 672 11.04 -23.89 26.35
N GLU A 673 10.48 -23.26 27.38
CA GLU A 673 9.54 -23.89 28.31
C GLU A 673 8.29 -24.41 27.58
N ARG A 674 7.70 -23.60 26.70
CA ARG A 674 6.54 -24.01 25.89
C ARG A 674 6.86 -25.15 24.92
N TYR A 675 8.00 -25.09 24.24
CA TYR A 675 8.38 -26.11 23.26
C TYR A 675 8.68 -27.45 23.93
N ARG A 676 9.34 -27.42 25.09
CA ARG A 676 9.54 -28.61 25.94
C ARG A 676 8.23 -29.18 26.46
N ALA A 677 7.31 -28.34 26.92
CA ALA A 677 6.01 -28.79 27.44
C ALA A 677 5.12 -29.41 26.34
N ASN A 678 5.14 -28.85 25.14
CA ASN A 678 4.30 -29.28 24.02
C ASN A 678 4.95 -30.33 23.11
N GLY A 679 6.21 -30.70 23.35
CA GLY A 679 6.96 -31.63 22.50
C GLY A 679 7.22 -31.10 21.09
N VAL A 680 7.36 -29.78 20.94
CA VAL A 680 7.67 -29.13 19.66
C VAL A 680 9.18 -29.10 19.49
N ALA A 681 9.68 -29.66 18.39
CA ALA A 681 11.09 -29.59 18.00
C ALA A 681 11.17 -29.05 16.56
N GLY A 682 12.08 -28.11 16.34
CA GLY A 682 12.45 -27.66 15.00
C GLY A 682 13.48 -28.60 14.36
N GLU A 683 14.11 -28.12 13.31
CA GLU A 683 15.28 -28.76 12.74
C GLU A 683 16.37 -28.94 13.81
N LYS A 684 16.92 -30.17 13.91
CA LYS A 684 17.88 -30.54 14.96
C LYS A 684 19.08 -29.59 15.06
N SER A 685 19.56 -29.06 13.94
CA SER A 685 20.70 -28.14 13.87
C SER A 685 20.38 -26.79 14.55
N VAL A 686 19.22 -26.23 14.25
CA VAL A 686 18.71 -24.95 14.76
C VAL A 686 18.31 -25.09 16.23
N ASP A 687 17.67 -26.21 16.59
CA ASP A 687 17.25 -26.52 17.95
C ASP A 687 18.44 -26.70 18.90
N ASN A 688 19.47 -27.46 18.47
CA ASN A 688 20.70 -27.61 19.23
C ASN A 688 21.43 -26.26 19.41
N THR A 689 21.44 -25.42 18.38
CA THR A 689 22.01 -24.07 18.46
C THR A 689 21.27 -23.25 19.50
N PHE A 690 19.94 -23.25 19.48
CA PHE A 690 19.11 -22.47 20.39
C PHE A 690 19.34 -22.82 21.86
N TYR A 691 19.30 -24.11 22.21
CA TYR A 691 19.54 -24.53 23.59
C TYR A 691 21.00 -24.29 24.02
N LEU A 692 21.98 -24.44 23.11
CA LEU A 692 23.37 -24.10 23.40
C LEU A 692 23.54 -22.61 23.68
N LEU A 693 22.86 -21.73 22.94
CA LEU A 693 22.89 -20.29 23.19
C LEU A 693 22.24 -19.95 24.55
N LEU A 694 21.12 -20.60 24.93
CA LEU A 694 20.50 -20.44 26.26
C LEU A 694 21.41 -20.89 27.41
N ASP A 695 22.09 -22.02 27.25
CA ASP A 695 23.04 -22.50 28.25
C ASP A 695 24.27 -21.58 28.32
N LEU A 696 24.73 -21.02 27.19
CA LEU A 696 25.76 -19.99 27.16
C LEU A 696 25.33 -18.69 27.86
N MET A 697 24.07 -18.27 27.73
CA MET A 697 23.55 -17.15 28.51
C MET A 697 23.64 -17.42 30.02
N THR A 698 23.28 -18.64 30.44
CA THR A 698 23.37 -19.06 31.84
C THR A 698 24.81 -19.04 32.34
N PHE A 699 25.77 -19.50 31.51
CA PHE A 699 27.19 -19.40 31.80
C PHE A 699 27.63 -17.94 32.04
N PHE A 700 27.30 -17.03 31.11
CA PHE A 700 27.68 -15.62 31.26
C PHE A 700 26.99 -14.94 32.45
N ASP A 701 25.76 -15.31 32.77
CA ASP A 701 25.05 -14.73 33.92
C ASP A 701 25.68 -15.17 35.25
N GLU A 702 26.03 -16.45 35.41
CA GLU A 702 26.76 -16.93 36.60
C GLU A 702 28.18 -16.33 36.68
N TYR A 703 28.84 -16.15 35.53
CA TYR A 703 30.13 -15.48 35.44
C TYR A 703 30.05 -14.01 35.90
N HIS A 704 29.10 -13.24 35.37
CA HIS A 704 28.89 -11.84 35.72
C HIS A 704 28.38 -11.64 37.16
N ALA A 705 27.65 -12.62 37.71
CA ALA A 705 27.24 -12.64 39.12
C ALA A 705 28.40 -12.96 40.08
N GLY A 706 29.58 -13.35 39.57
CA GLY A 706 30.74 -13.71 40.39
C GLY A 706 30.67 -15.12 40.98
N HIS A 707 29.72 -15.96 40.56
CA HIS A 707 29.61 -17.37 40.94
C HIS A 707 30.55 -18.24 40.10
N ILE A 708 31.84 -17.99 40.25
CA ILE A 708 32.92 -18.57 39.43
C ILE A 708 32.84 -20.10 39.35
N ASP A 709 32.56 -20.78 40.46
CA ASP A 709 32.51 -22.25 40.50
C ASP A 709 31.30 -22.79 39.74
N ARG A 710 30.14 -22.12 39.81
CA ARG A 710 28.94 -22.50 39.04
C ARG A 710 29.13 -22.23 37.55
N ALA A 711 29.74 -21.09 37.20
CA ALA A 711 30.07 -20.77 35.81
C ALA A 711 31.03 -21.82 35.23
N TYR A 712 32.02 -22.26 36.01
CA TYR A 712 32.93 -23.35 35.62
C TYR A 712 32.18 -24.67 35.38
N ASP A 713 31.28 -25.07 36.29
CA ASP A 713 30.47 -26.28 36.12
C ASP A 713 29.61 -26.25 34.85
N VAL A 714 29.06 -25.08 34.49
CA VAL A 714 28.26 -24.92 33.27
C VAL A 714 29.13 -25.07 32.03
N ILE A 715 30.27 -24.38 31.94
CA ILE A 715 31.13 -24.46 30.75
C ILE A 715 31.76 -25.85 30.57
N GLU A 716 32.08 -26.54 31.67
CA GLU A 716 32.56 -27.93 31.64
C GLU A 716 31.50 -28.88 31.05
N ARG A 717 30.22 -28.70 31.41
CA ARG A 717 29.10 -29.49 30.86
C ARG A 717 28.83 -29.18 29.40
N LEU A 718 28.98 -27.92 28.99
CA LEU A 718 28.74 -27.50 27.61
C LEU A 718 29.71 -28.13 26.61
N LYS A 719 30.90 -28.57 27.08
CA LYS A 719 31.92 -29.21 26.23
C LYS A 719 32.27 -28.37 24.99
N LEU A 720 32.18 -27.04 25.11
CA LEU A 720 32.43 -26.10 24.02
C LEU A 720 33.93 -25.80 23.85
N VAL A 721 34.66 -25.75 24.97
CA VAL A 721 36.09 -25.44 25.04
C VAL A 721 36.85 -26.60 25.71
N PRO A 722 38.13 -26.83 25.36
CA PRO A 722 38.92 -27.90 25.98
C PRO A 722 39.44 -27.49 27.36
N LEU A 723 39.17 -28.33 28.36
CA LEU A 723 39.70 -28.23 29.73
C LEU A 723 40.82 -29.25 29.99
N SER A 724 41.29 -29.92 28.95
CA SER A 724 42.47 -30.79 28.99
C SER A 724 43.17 -30.76 27.63
N GLN A 725 44.49 -30.95 27.64
CA GLN A 725 45.28 -30.94 26.41
C GLN A 725 44.82 -32.02 25.41
N ASP A 726 44.38 -33.17 25.92
CA ASP A 726 43.92 -34.30 25.11
C ASP A 726 42.60 -34.00 24.38
N SER A 727 41.78 -33.09 24.93
CA SER A 727 40.49 -32.71 24.33
C SER A 727 40.59 -31.63 23.26
N VAL A 728 41.77 -31.02 23.05
CA VAL A 728 41.92 -29.87 22.15
C VAL A 728 41.56 -30.25 20.71
N GLU A 729 42.11 -31.34 20.17
CA GLU A 729 41.86 -31.75 18.78
C GLU A 729 40.38 -32.09 18.54
N GLU A 730 39.75 -32.81 19.47
CA GLU A 730 38.32 -33.14 19.44
C GLU A 730 37.47 -31.87 19.36
N ARG A 731 37.78 -30.87 20.20
CA ARG A 731 37.03 -29.61 20.26
C ARG A 731 37.25 -28.76 19.00
N VAL A 732 38.45 -28.75 18.43
CA VAL A 732 38.74 -28.04 17.16
C VAL A 732 37.96 -28.68 16.00
N ALA A 733 37.86 -30.01 15.97
CA ALA A 733 37.05 -30.70 14.97
C ALA A 733 35.55 -30.39 15.15
N ALA A 734 35.05 -30.40 16.39
CA ALA A 734 33.67 -30.04 16.71
C ALA A 734 33.34 -28.59 16.35
N PHE A 735 34.30 -27.66 16.48
CA PHE A 735 34.12 -26.25 16.15
C PHE A 735 33.61 -26.01 14.73
N ARG A 736 34.07 -26.82 13.76
CA ARG A 736 33.66 -26.72 12.35
C ARG A 736 32.17 -26.99 12.14
N ASN A 737 31.53 -27.70 13.07
CA ASN A 737 30.13 -28.07 12.99
C ASN A 737 29.20 -27.08 13.72
N PHE A 738 29.74 -26.14 14.50
CA PHE A 738 28.91 -25.12 15.15
C PHE A 738 28.36 -24.13 14.13
N SER A 739 27.16 -23.62 14.38
CA SER A 739 26.55 -22.53 13.62
C SER A 739 27.31 -21.22 13.82
N ASP A 740 27.13 -20.28 12.89
CA ASP A 740 27.82 -18.99 12.96
C ASP A 740 27.48 -18.25 14.26
N GLU A 741 26.24 -18.31 14.72
CA GLU A 741 25.76 -17.68 15.95
C GLU A 741 26.58 -18.10 17.19
N VAL A 742 26.98 -19.37 17.27
CA VAL A 742 27.83 -19.87 18.36
C VAL A 742 29.29 -19.45 18.16
N ARG A 743 29.79 -19.50 16.92
CA ARG A 743 31.17 -19.11 16.60
C ARG A 743 31.46 -17.65 16.96
N HIS A 744 30.50 -16.75 16.72
CA HIS A 744 30.64 -15.33 17.07
C HIS A 744 30.86 -15.09 18.57
N ASN A 745 30.31 -15.94 19.44
CA ASN A 745 30.42 -15.81 20.89
C ASN A 745 31.66 -16.50 21.48
N LEU A 746 32.40 -17.29 20.70
CA LEU A 746 33.46 -18.14 21.23
C LEU A 746 34.63 -17.35 21.84
N SER A 747 34.97 -16.21 21.26
CA SER A 747 36.03 -15.32 21.74
C SER A 747 35.76 -14.85 23.18
N GLU A 748 34.54 -14.41 23.45
CA GLU A 748 34.07 -14.01 24.77
C GLU A 748 34.00 -15.19 25.74
N VAL A 749 33.57 -16.36 25.28
CA VAL A 749 33.54 -17.58 26.11
C VAL A 749 34.94 -17.98 26.55
N LEU A 750 35.93 -17.92 25.65
CA LEU A 750 37.33 -18.22 25.99
C LEU A 750 37.89 -17.24 27.00
N LEU A 751 37.62 -15.94 26.83
CA LEU A 751 38.04 -14.91 27.77
C LEU A 751 37.41 -15.10 29.16
N ALA A 752 36.10 -15.36 29.22
CA ALA A 752 35.41 -15.61 30.47
C ALA A 752 35.92 -16.88 31.17
N THR A 753 36.13 -17.97 30.41
CA THR A 753 36.68 -19.22 30.94
C THR A 753 38.09 -19.04 31.46
N MET A 754 38.94 -18.30 30.74
CA MET A 754 40.30 -18.01 31.18
C MET A 754 40.31 -17.13 32.45
N ASN A 755 39.40 -16.14 32.54
CA ASN A 755 39.23 -15.34 33.76
C ASN A 755 38.78 -16.17 34.97
N ILE A 756 37.91 -17.17 34.75
CA ILE A 756 37.48 -18.13 35.78
C ILE A 756 38.69 -18.91 36.32
N LEU A 757 39.49 -19.50 35.43
CA LEU A 757 40.70 -20.25 35.79
C LEU A 757 41.71 -19.38 36.54
N PHE A 758 41.95 -18.17 36.04
CA PHE A 758 42.85 -17.20 36.65
C PHE A 758 42.38 -16.79 38.07
N THR A 759 41.07 -16.63 38.26
CA THR A 759 40.53 -16.27 39.56
C THR A 759 40.58 -17.45 40.55
N GLN A 760 40.33 -18.68 40.09
CA GLN A 760 40.53 -19.88 40.91
C GLN A 760 42.00 -20.04 41.33
N TYR A 761 42.94 -19.75 40.41
CA TYR A 761 44.38 -19.74 40.70
C TYR A 761 44.74 -18.71 41.77
N LYS A 762 44.25 -17.47 41.64
CA LYS A 762 44.42 -16.43 42.67
C LYS A 762 43.85 -16.84 44.03
N ARG A 763 42.66 -17.46 44.06
CA ARG A 763 42.04 -17.97 45.30
C ARG A 763 42.90 -19.05 45.95
N LEU A 764 43.50 -19.95 45.17
CA LEU A 764 44.40 -21.00 45.66
C LEU A 764 45.69 -20.42 46.25
N LYS A 765 46.35 -19.48 45.56
CA LYS A 765 47.56 -18.81 46.07
C LYS A 765 47.29 -17.99 47.32
N GLY A 766 46.15 -17.30 47.39
CA GLY A 766 45.73 -16.57 48.59
C GLY A 766 45.45 -17.46 49.80
N ALA A 767 44.83 -18.62 49.59
CA ALA A 767 44.54 -19.59 50.66
C ALA A 767 45.81 -20.22 51.24
N ALA A 768 46.84 -20.46 50.42
CA ALA A 768 48.12 -21.01 50.88
C ALA A 768 48.82 -20.11 51.91
N ALA A 769 48.58 -18.79 51.89
CA ALA A 769 49.12 -17.86 52.86
C ALA A 769 48.39 -17.88 54.23
N GLY A 770 47.14 -18.38 54.29
CA GLY A 770 46.25 -18.16 55.43
C GLY A 770 46.01 -19.34 56.36
N THR A 771 46.33 -20.59 55.99
CA THR A 771 45.98 -21.76 56.83
C THR A 771 47.12 -22.78 56.95
N PRO A 772 47.81 -22.87 58.11
CA PRO A 772 48.78 -23.93 58.37
C PRO A 772 48.03 -25.26 58.62
N GLY A 773 48.29 -26.29 57.80
CA GLY A 773 47.78 -27.65 58.03
C GLY A 773 47.04 -28.32 56.86
N ARG A 774 46.81 -27.63 55.73
CA ARG A 774 46.35 -28.32 54.50
C ARG A 774 47.53 -29.07 53.84
N PRO A 775 47.32 -30.32 53.38
CA PRO A 775 48.39 -31.09 52.73
C PRO A 775 48.89 -30.36 51.47
N GLN A 776 50.17 -29.99 51.45
CA GLN A 776 50.78 -29.22 50.34
C GLN A 776 50.63 -29.90 48.97
N ARG A 777 50.68 -31.24 48.91
CA ARG A 777 50.56 -31.99 47.65
C ARG A 777 49.24 -31.72 46.92
N THR A 778 48.11 -31.65 47.62
CA THR A 778 46.81 -31.42 46.95
C THR A 778 46.67 -29.99 46.42
N LEU A 779 47.42 -29.04 46.97
CA LEU A 779 47.47 -27.67 46.45
C LEU A 779 48.36 -27.59 45.20
N GLU A 780 49.52 -28.25 45.21
CA GLU A 780 50.43 -28.34 44.06
C GLU A 780 49.75 -29.02 42.86
N ASP A 781 49.03 -30.13 43.09
CA ASP A 781 48.30 -30.85 42.04
C ASP A 781 47.21 -29.97 41.40
N ARG A 782 46.48 -29.18 42.20
CA ARG A 782 45.44 -28.27 41.71
C ARG A 782 46.03 -27.06 40.96
N ASP A 783 47.15 -26.53 41.43
CA ASP A 783 47.89 -25.45 40.77
C ASP A 783 48.34 -25.88 39.36
N MET A 784 48.91 -27.09 39.27
CA MET A 784 49.34 -27.69 38.01
C MET A 784 48.15 -27.94 37.06
N LEU A 785 47.02 -28.42 37.58
CA LEU A 785 45.82 -28.67 36.77
C LEU A 785 45.27 -27.39 36.12
N LEU A 786 45.18 -26.28 36.87
CA LEU A 786 44.70 -25.00 36.35
C LEU A 786 45.62 -24.44 35.26
N ARG A 787 46.94 -24.58 35.42
CA ARG A 787 47.93 -24.18 34.41
C ARG A 787 47.79 -25.02 33.11
N ILE A 788 47.55 -26.33 33.24
CA ILE A 788 47.31 -27.21 32.09
C ILE A 788 46.02 -26.81 31.36
N GLN A 789 44.96 -26.50 32.10
CA GLN A 789 43.68 -26.03 31.55
C GLN A 789 43.83 -24.72 30.78
N ALA A 790 44.53 -23.74 31.36
CA ALA A 790 44.86 -22.47 30.71
C ALA A 790 45.62 -22.68 29.39
N ARG A 791 46.63 -23.56 29.39
CA ARG A 791 47.41 -23.89 28.19
C ARG A 791 46.58 -24.59 27.11
N ALA A 792 45.62 -25.43 27.51
CA ALA A 792 44.69 -26.07 26.58
C ALA A 792 43.80 -25.04 25.86
N LEU A 793 43.29 -24.03 26.58
CA LEU A 793 42.49 -22.94 25.98
C LEU A 793 43.28 -22.11 24.97
N ILE A 794 44.56 -21.83 25.24
CA ILE A 794 45.42 -21.06 24.32
C ILE A 794 45.77 -21.89 23.09
N THR A 795 46.11 -23.17 23.29
CA THR A 795 46.37 -24.10 22.17
C THR A 795 45.14 -24.18 21.27
N PHE A 796 43.95 -24.30 21.87
CA PHE A 796 42.69 -24.28 21.16
C PHE A 796 42.45 -22.98 20.39
N ALA A 797 42.58 -21.82 21.04
CA ALA A 797 42.42 -20.52 20.40
C ALA A 797 43.36 -20.32 19.20
N GLY A 798 44.58 -20.87 19.26
CA GLY A 798 45.56 -20.83 18.16
C GLY A 798 45.27 -21.81 17.02
N MET A 799 44.57 -22.92 17.28
CA MET A 799 44.25 -23.95 16.27
C MET A 799 42.93 -23.71 15.54
N ILE A 800 42.06 -22.85 16.06
CA ILE A 800 40.76 -22.58 15.46
C ILE A 800 40.93 -21.72 14.19
N PRO A 801 40.31 -22.10 13.05
CA PRO A 801 40.32 -21.30 11.82
C PRO A 801 39.31 -20.13 11.89
N TYR A 802 39.32 -19.36 12.98
CA TYR A 802 38.43 -18.23 13.22
C TYR A 802 39.25 -17.03 13.68
N ARG A 803 39.07 -15.88 13.02
CA ARG A 803 39.75 -14.64 13.39
C ARG A 803 39.14 -14.09 14.69
N MET A 804 39.76 -14.41 15.82
CA MET A 804 39.51 -13.67 17.05
C MET A 804 40.21 -12.30 16.99
N ALA A 805 39.68 -11.29 17.69
CA ALA A 805 40.35 -10.01 17.79
C ALA A 805 41.75 -10.18 18.41
N GLY A 806 42.76 -9.46 17.92
CA GLY A 806 44.14 -9.59 18.45
C GLY A 806 44.22 -9.42 19.98
N ASP A 807 43.34 -8.58 20.52
CA ASP A 807 43.19 -8.33 21.95
C ASP A 807 42.79 -9.57 22.75
N THR A 808 42.00 -10.49 22.19
CA THR A 808 41.59 -11.71 22.92
C THR A 808 42.78 -12.64 23.11
N ASN A 809 43.56 -12.89 22.05
CA ASN A 809 44.77 -13.71 22.13
C ASN A 809 45.81 -13.09 23.08
N ALA A 810 46.00 -11.77 23.02
CA ALA A 810 46.90 -11.06 23.93
C ALA A 810 46.46 -11.20 25.39
N ARG A 811 45.16 -11.06 25.69
CA ARG A 811 44.62 -11.23 27.05
C ARG A 811 44.73 -12.66 27.56
N LEU A 812 44.49 -13.66 26.71
CA LEU A 812 44.66 -15.07 27.06
C LEU A 812 46.12 -15.36 27.46
N VAL A 813 47.08 -14.94 26.63
CA VAL A 813 48.51 -15.13 26.91
C VAL A 813 48.94 -14.35 28.16
N GLN A 814 48.47 -13.11 28.33
CA GLN A 814 48.79 -12.32 29.53
C GLN A 814 48.32 -13.01 30.82
N MET A 815 47.10 -13.59 30.82
CA MET A 815 46.60 -14.33 31.98
C MET A 815 47.40 -15.61 32.26
N GLU A 816 47.83 -16.34 31.23
CA GLU A 816 48.70 -17.51 31.41
C GLU A 816 50.06 -17.12 31.99
N VAL A 817 50.69 -16.06 31.48
CA VAL A 817 51.96 -15.54 32.01
C VAL A 817 51.82 -15.15 33.49
N LEU A 818 50.66 -14.63 33.91
CA LEU A 818 50.39 -14.33 35.32
C LEU A 818 50.08 -15.58 36.16
N MET A 819 49.76 -16.71 35.54
CA MET A 819 49.60 -18.01 36.20
C MET A 819 50.90 -18.78 36.31
N ASN A 820 51.88 -18.51 35.44
CA ASN A 820 53.19 -19.14 35.49
C ASN A 820 54.04 -18.60 36.66
#